data_AF-A0A954U1R3-F1
#
_entry.id   AF-A0A954U1R3-F1
#
_cell.length_a   1.000
_cell.length_b   1.000
_cell.length_c   1.000
_cell.angle_alpha   90.00
_cell.angle_beta   90.00
_cell.angle_gamma   90.00
#
_symmetry.space_group_name_H-M   'P 1'
#
loop_
_entity.id
_entity.type
_entity.pdbx_description
1 polymer ?
#
loop_
_entity_poly.entity_id
_entity_poly.type
_entity_poly.pdbx_seq_one_letter_code
_entity_poly.pdbx_strand_id
1 'polypeptide(L)'
;MCQIKRIVATHCHWWAIGVFIFSYAVGFPSAGLAELPRYDHVVIVVEENHSFDQVIGSVEAPYINSLVKGGALFTNTYGLTHPSQPNYMHLFSGYNQGIATDAVPTLPPLNTPNFGATLLANGYTFAAYSQGLPETGSMVAADGHYVRRHAPWTYWQDDSDTPGPNTLPGSLHMPFDQFPTDAAGFASLPTVTYVIPDQVNNMHSASIGAADDWLSANLSSYRDWAAENNSLLMVVWDEDNYRGDNRIPMIFSGALVKRGIVDERYTLHSLLRTLEDMYELPHAGLAEQSDTIYGAFVGEAPRPLTTQRFQQGLGGYAGVTDTQVWQFRPDASYMTTSPLFVDADLFADEGMQPSQVLIRFEDLIGTQPGQIPPNAQIQSAQLVITTSSEPGGANSTSSIRVHRMLQDWDTTRTTWNDLQNGVSTDGIEASIDFDFLAEPNVINAPAIYSVRDTVQGWIDGNPNFGWVITTEGTDDWRLLASEVATQELRPMLEITYWNTGLPGDFNADGSIDLTDVNLLSRGMRGEIVDGILDLNADGLFDMNDLTIWVHDLKQTWFGDANLDGQFTSADVVAVFQSGQYEDEIALNSTWADGDWNGDGDFTSRDFVLAFQDGGYERGRRTVMPVPEPLGAAPLLAGLPLLTTFLRKRWS
;
A
#
# COMPACT_ATOMS: atom_id res chain seq x y z
N MET A 1 -52.33 52.21 35.91
CA MET A 1 -52.31 52.80 34.55
C MET A 1 -50.92 52.64 33.99
N CYS A 2 -50.74 51.64 33.13
CA CYS A 2 -49.55 51.38 32.35
C CYS A 2 -49.96 51.48 30.87
N GLN A 3 -49.20 52.20 30.06
CA GLN A 3 -49.25 52.12 28.60
C GLN A 3 -47.85 52.40 28.06
N ILE A 4 -47.05 51.35 27.91
CA ILE A 4 -46.27 51.14 26.68
C ILE A 4 -46.47 49.66 26.28
N LYS A 5 -47.33 49.46 25.28
CA LYS A 5 -47.49 48.26 24.44
C LYS A 5 -46.39 48.32 23.35
N ARG A 6 -45.81 47.28 22.76
CA ARG A 6 -46.05 45.83 22.59
C ARG A 6 -44.73 45.27 21.96
N ILE A 7 -44.12 44.16 22.40
CA ILE A 7 -44.38 42.72 22.03
C ILE A 7 -43.89 42.42 20.58
N VAL A 8 -43.11 41.39 20.22
CA VAL A 8 -42.64 40.09 20.78
C VAL A 8 -41.53 39.55 19.82
N ALA A 9 -40.54 38.72 20.13
CA ALA A 9 -40.60 37.33 20.62
C ALA A 9 -39.22 36.82 21.11
N THR A 10 -39.09 36.43 22.37
CA THR A 10 -38.85 35.05 22.88
C THR A 10 -37.64 34.29 22.32
N HIS A 11 -36.61 34.11 23.16
CA HIS A 11 -35.79 32.90 23.22
C HIS A 11 -35.80 32.38 24.66
N CYS A 12 -36.20 31.12 24.81
CA CYS A 12 -36.33 30.40 26.07
C CYS A 12 -35.03 29.63 26.32
N HIS A 13 -34.42 29.83 27.49
CA HIS A 13 -33.24 29.08 27.94
C HIS A 13 -33.63 27.64 28.30
N TRP A 14 -33.02 26.68 27.63
CA TRP A 14 -32.82 25.32 28.15
C TRP A 14 -31.33 25.14 28.43
N TRP A 15 -31.02 24.73 29.66
CA TRP A 15 -29.70 24.27 30.05
C TRP A 15 -29.44 22.92 29.37
N ALA A 16 -28.55 22.89 28.39
CA ALA A 16 -27.95 21.65 27.92
C ALA A 16 -26.62 21.46 28.66
N ILE A 17 -26.56 20.43 29.51
CA ILE A 17 -25.30 19.88 30.02
C ILE A 17 -24.61 19.28 28.80
N GLY A 18 -23.61 19.98 28.27
CA GLY A 18 -22.75 19.45 27.23
C GLY A 18 -21.91 18.32 27.79
N VAL A 19 -22.30 17.08 27.52
CA VAL A 19 -21.40 15.93 27.61
C VAL A 19 -20.43 16.09 26.44
N PHE A 20 -19.24 16.61 26.70
CA PHE A 20 -18.12 16.48 25.77
C PHE A 20 -17.75 15.00 25.73
N ILE A 21 -18.26 14.29 24.71
CA ILE A 21 -17.67 13.02 24.30
C ILE A 21 -16.36 13.42 23.63
N PHE A 22 -15.26 13.40 24.38
CA PHE A 22 -13.96 13.18 23.77
C PHE A 22 -14.05 11.79 23.14
N SER A 23 -14.23 11.72 21.82
CA SER A 23 -13.77 10.54 21.09
C SER A 23 -12.25 10.53 21.28
N TYR A 24 -11.79 9.78 22.27
CA TYR A 24 -10.48 9.18 22.15
C TYR A 24 -10.60 8.26 20.93
N ALA A 25 -10.03 8.70 19.80
CA ALA A 25 -9.54 7.74 18.84
C ALA A 25 -8.53 6.90 19.64
N VAL A 26 -8.95 5.72 20.07
CA VAL A 26 -8.01 4.69 20.48
C VAL A 26 -7.30 4.35 19.18
N GLY A 27 -6.17 5.00 18.94
CA GLY A 27 -5.25 4.55 17.92
C GLY A 27 -4.86 3.15 18.32
N PHE A 28 -5.42 2.15 17.65
CA PHE A 28 -4.77 0.85 17.63
C PHE A 28 -3.37 1.12 17.07
N PRO A 29 -2.29 0.79 17.80
CA PRO A 29 -0.99 0.74 17.15
C PRO A 29 -1.15 -0.22 15.96
N SER A 30 -0.85 0.28 14.76
CA SER A 30 -0.73 -0.57 13.59
C SER A 30 0.27 -1.66 13.94
N ALA A 31 -0.15 -2.94 13.84
CA ALA A 31 0.77 -4.06 13.95
C ALA A 31 1.90 -3.83 12.95
N GLY A 32 3.13 -3.70 13.45
CA GLY A 32 4.30 -3.28 12.68
C GLY A 32 4.50 -4.14 11.44
N LEU A 33 4.24 -3.54 10.27
CA LEU A 33 4.67 -4.07 8.98
C LEU A 33 6.20 -4.01 8.90
N ALA A 34 6.79 -4.88 8.08
CA ALA A 34 8.23 -4.96 7.83
C ALA A 34 8.90 -3.57 7.73
N GLU A 35 9.93 -3.32 8.54
CA GLU A 35 10.58 -2.00 8.61
C GLU A 35 11.40 -1.74 7.34
N LEU A 36 11.01 -0.72 6.58
CA LEU A 36 11.77 -0.26 5.43
C LEU A 36 13.15 0.28 5.86
N PRO A 37 14.22 0.09 5.08
CA PRO A 37 15.50 0.69 5.39
C PRO A 37 15.42 2.21 5.41
N ARG A 38 15.96 2.84 6.46
CA ARG A 38 16.22 4.28 6.50
C ARG A 38 17.62 4.56 5.98
N TYR A 39 17.69 5.12 4.78
CA TYR A 39 18.95 5.48 4.14
C TYR A 39 19.50 6.82 4.64
N ASP A 40 20.83 6.94 4.68
CA ASP A 40 21.49 8.23 4.96
C ASP A 40 21.39 9.16 3.74
N HIS A 41 21.44 8.59 2.53
CA HIS A 41 21.32 9.30 1.26
C HIS A 41 20.53 8.50 0.23
N VAL A 42 19.50 9.10 -0.35
CA VAL A 42 18.77 8.57 -1.52
C VAL A 42 18.97 9.55 -2.68
N VAL A 43 19.50 9.06 -3.81
CA VAL A 43 19.55 9.81 -5.07
C VAL A 43 18.50 9.25 -6.00
N ILE A 44 17.58 10.11 -6.44
CA ILE A 44 16.49 9.78 -7.36
C ILE A 44 16.77 10.46 -8.69
N VAL A 45 16.90 9.69 -9.75
CA VAL A 45 17.11 10.19 -11.10
C VAL A 45 15.85 9.93 -11.92
N VAL A 46 15.35 10.98 -12.55
CA VAL A 46 14.13 10.91 -13.37
C VAL A 46 14.51 11.07 -14.85
N GLU A 47 14.28 10.01 -15.62
CA GLU A 47 14.40 9.93 -17.07
C GLU A 47 13.02 10.10 -17.73
N GLU A 48 12.95 10.18 -19.06
CA GLU A 48 11.68 10.47 -19.76
C GLU A 48 11.37 9.63 -21.01
N ASN A 49 10.07 9.60 -21.34
CA ASN A 49 9.52 9.30 -22.66
C ASN A 49 9.93 7.94 -23.25
N HIS A 50 10.03 6.90 -22.43
CA HIS A 50 10.34 5.55 -22.90
C HIS A 50 9.60 4.49 -22.10
N SER A 51 9.01 3.53 -22.82
CA SER A 51 8.38 2.38 -22.16
C SER A 51 9.44 1.41 -21.64
N PHE A 52 9.04 0.59 -20.66
CA PHE A 52 9.88 -0.46 -20.09
C PHE A 52 10.60 -1.30 -21.15
N ASP A 53 9.87 -1.78 -22.16
CA ASP A 53 10.37 -2.69 -23.18
C ASP A 53 11.33 -2.01 -24.18
N GLN A 54 11.37 -0.67 -24.22
CA GLN A 54 12.36 0.07 -25.03
C GLN A 54 13.72 0.19 -24.35
N VAL A 55 13.75 0.18 -23.01
CA VAL A 55 14.98 0.39 -22.22
C VAL A 55 15.55 -0.94 -21.72
N ILE A 56 14.72 -1.76 -21.09
CA ILE A 56 15.16 -3.00 -20.46
C ILE A 56 15.43 -4.06 -21.53
N GLY A 57 16.63 -4.62 -21.52
CA GLY A 57 17.15 -5.53 -22.53
C GLY A 57 17.71 -4.85 -23.79
N SER A 58 17.60 -3.52 -23.91
CA SER A 58 18.13 -2.78 -25.06
C SER A 58 19.66 -2.78 -25.10
N VAL A 59 20.23 -2.98 -26.29
CA VAL A 59 21.67 -2.86 -26.54
C VAL A 59 22.16 -1.40 -26.50
N GLU A 60 21.24 -0.44 -26.60
CA GLU A 60 21.53 0.99 -26.47
C GLU A 60 21.57 1.45 -25.01
N ALA A 61 21.19 0.60 -24.05
CA ALA A 61 21.16 0.93 -22.63
C ALA A 61 22.09 0.02 -21.77
N PRO A 62 23.37 -0.17 -22.12
CA PRO A 62 24.25 -1.11 -21.41
C PRO A 62 24.48 -0.76 -19.94
N TYR A 63 24.58 0.52 -19.57
CA TYR A 63 24.75 0.93 -18.17
C TYR A 63 23.47 0.71 -17.37
N ILE A 64 22.31 1.15 -17.86
CA ILE A 64 21.02 0.95 -17.19
C ILE A 64 20.75 -0.55 -16.98
N ASN A 65 20.98 -1.38 -18.00
CA ASN A 65 20.85 -2.83 -17.89
C ASN A 65 21.92 -3.48 -16.96
N SER A 66 23.00 -2.77 -16.64
CA SER A 66 23.96 -3.20 -15.61
C SER A 66 23.42 -2.98 -14.19
N LEU A 67 22.62 -1.94 -13.96
CA LEU A 67 21.99 -1.65 -12.66
C LEU A 67 21.07 -2.80 -12.23
N VAL A 68 20.31 -3.36 -13.20
CA VAL A 68 19.43 -4.53 -13.00
C VAL A 68 20.18 -5.73 -12.40
N LYS A 69 21.43 -5.97 -12.81
CA LYS A 69 22.20 -7.14 -12.33
C LYS A 69 22.61 -7.02 -10.86
N GLY A 70 22.78 -5.78 -10.39
CA GLY A 70 23.24 -5.47 -9.03
C GLY A 70 22.13 -5.05 -8.07
N GLY A 71 20.91 -4.84 -8.56
CA GLY A 71 19.81 -4.21 -7.84
C GLY A 71 18.45 -4.90 -8.03
N ALA A 72 17.39 -4.17 -7.72
CA ALA A 72 16.00 -4.59 -7.91
C ALA A 72 15.44 -3.95 -9.18
N LEU A 73 14.88 -4.75 -10.07
CA LEU A 73 14.16 -4.30 -11.26
C LEU A 73 12.66 -4.48 -11.05
N PHE A 74 11.91 -3.41 -11.21
CA PHE A 74 10.46 -3.43 -11.14
C PHE A 74 9.89 -3.61 -12.54
N THR A 75 9.15 -4.69 -12.77
CA THR A 75 8.65 -5.05 -14.09
C THR A 75 7.29 -4.45 -14.43
N ASN A 76 6.52 -4.01 -13.43
CA ASN A 76 5.16 -3.48 -13.59
C ASN A 76 4.99 -2.11 -12.91
N THR A 77 5.86 -1.15 -13.22
CA THR A 77 5.71 0.24 -12.78
C THR A 77 5.05 1.07 -13.87
N TYR A 78 4.15 1.99 -13.50
CA TYR A 78 3.37 2.80 -14.44
C TYR A 78 3.46 4.29 -14.13
N GLY A 79 3.63 5.09 -15.19
CA GLY A 79 3.38 6.53 -15.14
C GLY A 79 1.89 6.78 -14.91
N LEU A 80 1.54 7.95 -14.38
CA LEU A 80 0.15 8.23 -13.98
C LEU A 80 -0.65 8.87 -15.11
N THR A 81 0.02 9.65 -15.95
CA THR A 81 -0.65 10.55 -16.87
C THR A 81 0.26 10.92 -18.04
N HIS A 82 -0.27 11.71 -18.97
CA HIS A 82 0.49 12.51 -19.93
C HIS A 82 -0.06 13.94 -19.95
N PRO A 83 0.77 14.96 -20.23
CA PRO A 83 2.22 14.90 -20.52
C PRO A 83 3.09 14.84 -19.26
N SER A 84 4.42 14.89 -19.44
CA SER A 84 5.47 14.76 -18.43
C SER A 84 5.26 15.57 -17.14
N GLN A 85 5.03 16.88 -17.24
CA GLN A 85 5.06 17.78 -16.09
C GLN A 85 4.14 17.35 -14.92
N PRO A 86 2.86 16.98 -15.15
CA PRO A 86 2.01 16.39 -14.12
C PRO A 86 2.64 15.21 -13.35
N ASN A 87 3.38 14.31 -14.02
CA ASN A 87 4.03 13.15 -13.37
C ASN A 87 5.10 13.58 -12.35
N TYR A 88 5.91 14.60 -12.66
CA TYR A 88 6.86 15.18 -11.69
C TYR A 88 6.15 15.78 -10.47
N MET A 89 5.02 16.44 -10.68
CA MET A 89 4.21 17.01 -9.58
C MET A 89 3.65 15.92 -8.67
N HIS A 90 3.15 14.83 -9.27
CA HIS A 90 2.69 13.65 -8.53
C HIS A 90 3.81 12.98 -7.75
N LEU A 91 4.99 12.79 -8.35
CA LEU A 91 6.14 12.19 -7.68
C LEU A 91 6.64 13.03 -6.50
N PHE A 92 6.45 14.36 -6.52
CA PHE A 92 6.95 15.26 -5.48
C PHE A 92 5.91 15.64 -4.40
N SER A 93 4.62 15.67 -4.73
CA SER A 93 3.57 16.16 -3.83
C SER A 93 2.34 15.26 -3.74
N GLY A 94 2.36 14.10 -4.42
CA GLY A 94 1.23 13.18 -4.50
C GLY A 94 0.04 13.70 -5.29
N TYR A 95 0.11 14.89 -5.87
CA TYR A 95 -0.98 15.49 -6.66
C TYR A 95 -0.43 16.43 -7.73
N ASN A 96 -1.11 16.58 -8.86
CA ASN A 96 -0.65 17.45 -9.95
C ASN A 96 -0.89 18.94 -9.69
N GLN A 97 -1.57 19.30 -8.60
CA GLN A 97 -1.90 20.68 -8.22
C GLN A 97 -2.77 21.40 -9.26
N GLY A 98 -3.57 20.66 -10.03
CA GLY A 98 -4.36 21.18 -11.16
C GLY A 98 -3.52 21.50 -12.41
N ILE A 99 -2.25 21.10 -12.44
CA ILE A 99 -1.39 21.22 -13.62
C ILE A 99 -1.59 19.97 -14.48
N ALA A 100 -2.40 20.10 -15.53
CA ALA A 100 -2.71 19.00 -16.46
C ALA A 100 -1.94 19.08 -17.80
N THR A 101 -0.98 20.00 -17.94
CA THR A 101 -0.22 20.22 -19.19
C THR A 101 1.24 20.59 -18.90
N ASP A 102 2.08 20.55 -19.93
CA ASP A 102 3.48 21.01 -19.93
C ASP A 102 3.64 22.55 -20.01
N ALA A 103 2.53 23.28 -19.91
CA ALA A 103 2.58 24.73 -19.90
C ALA A 103 3.18 25.21 -18.58
N VAL A 104 4.16 26.12 -18.66
CA VAL A 104 4.78 26.76 -17.51
C VAL A 104 3.70 27.54 -16.73
N PRO A 105 3.29 27.09 -15.54
CA PRO A 105 2.24 27.72 -14.76
C PRO A 105 2.70 29.07 -14.20
N THR A 106 1.73 29.95 -13.96
CA THR A 106 1.92 31.28 -13.35
C THR A 106 1.79 31.26 -11.81
N LEU A 107 1.80 30.08 -11.19
CA LEU A 107 1.29 29.81 -9.83
C LEU A 107 2.26 29.83 -8.63
N PRO A 108 3.61 29.87 -8.72
CA PRO A 108 4.44 29.77 -7.52
C PRO A 108 4.42 31.05 -6.64
N PRO A 109 4.55 30.92 -5.30
CA PRO A 109 4.68 29.67 -4.57
C PRO A 109 3.32 29.01 -4.26
N LEU A 110 3.26 27.69 -4.45
CA LEU A 110 2.27 26.83 -3.84
C LEU A 110 2.58 26.65 -2.34
N ASN A 111 1.56 26.30 -1.55
CA ASN A 111 1.66 26.10 -0.11
C ASN A 111 1.05 24.77 0.37
N THR A 112 0.72 23.89 -0.56
CA THR A 112 0.24 22.53 -0.29
C THR A 112 1.38 21.63 0.21
N PRO A 113 1.09 20.55 0.96
CA PRO A 113 2.10 19.60 1.38
C PRO A 113 2.92 19.05 0.20
N ASN A 114 4.22 18.87 0.42
CA ASN A 114 5.13 18.26 -0.55
C ASN A 114 6.28 17.57 0.18
N PHE A 115 6.90 16.61 -0.50
CA PHE A 115 7.90 15.74 0.10
C PHE A 115 9.12 16.48 0.65
N GLY A 116 9.66 17.43 -0.12
CA GLY A 116 10.83 18.23 0.29
C GLY A 116 10.58 19.02 1.57
N ALA A 117 9.44 19.70 1.67
CA ALA A 117 9.11 20.49 2.86
C ALA A 117 8.83 19.59 4.07
N THR A 118 8.18 18.45 3.87
CA THR A 118 7.93 17.46 4.92
C THR A 118 9.23 16.86 5.47
N LEU A 119 10.22 16.57 4.62
CA LEU A 119 11.56 16.16 5.05
C LEU A 119 12.20 17.21 5.97
N LEU A 120 12.25 18.47 5.54
CA LEU A 120 12.85 19.56 6.31
C LEU A 120 12.13 19.79 7.66
N ALA A 121 10.80 19.71 7.67
CA ALA A 121 10.00 19.86 8.88
C ALA A 121 10.27 18.76 9.92
N ASN A 122 10.72 17.58 9.48
CA ASN A 122 11.05 16.43 10.33
C ASN A 122 12.56 16.26 10.59
N GLY A 123 13.37 17.28 10.28
CA GLY A 123 14.80 17.30 10.59
C GLY A 123 15.69 16.55 9.60
N TYR A 124 15.14 16.10 8.48
CA TYR A 124 15.90 15.56 7.35
C TYR A 124 16.32 16.68 6.39
N THR A 125 17.11 16.33 5.38
CA THR A 125 17.64 17.29 4.40
C THR A 125 17.25 16.92 2.97
N PHE A 126 17.03 17.94 2.15
CA PHE A 126 16.60 17.80 0.77
C PHE A 126 17.42 18.71 -0.15
N ALA A 127 17.78 18.25 -1.34
CA ALA A 127 18.17 19.12 -2.43
C ALA A 127 17.85 18.51 -3.80
N ALA A 128 18.01 19.31 -4.85
CA ALA A 128 17.93 18.83 -6.21
C ALA A 128 19.02 19.44 -7.10
N TYR A 129 19.52 18.64 -8.03
CA TYR A 129 20.56 19.00 -8.98
C TYR A 129 20.02 18.85 -10.40
N SER A 130 19.92 19.95 -11.14
CA SER A 130 19.43 19.95 -12.53
C SER A 130 20.54 20.30 -13.52
N GLN A 131 20.70 19.48 -14.55
CA GLN A 131 21.67 19.74 -15.60
C GLN A 131 21.23 20.96 -16.42
N GLY A 132 22.17 21.87 -16.70
CA GLY A 132 21.90 23.09 -17.46
C GLY A 132 21.13 24.17 -16.68
N LEU A 133 20.89 23.99 -15.37
CA LEU A 133 20.35 25.07 -14.54
C LEU A 133 21.34 26.25 -14.52
N PRO A 134 20.93 27.48 -14.90
CA PRO A 134 21.88 28.57 -15.09
C PRO A 134 22.48 29.10 -13.78
N GLU A 135 21.72 29.05 -12.69
CA GLU A 135 22.17 29.42 -11.35
C GLU A 135 21.30 28.77 -10.28
N THR A 136 21.83 28.64 -9.06
CA THR A 136 21.09 28.09 -7.91
C THR A 136 19.78 28.88 -7.69
N GLY A 137 18.67 28.16 -7.56
CA GLY A 137 17.32 28.73 -7.35
C GLY A 137 16.71 29.39 -8.58
N SER A 138 17.24 29.15 -9.78
CA SER A 138 16.73 29.78 -10.99
C SER A 138 15.30 29.36 -11.34
N MET A 139 14.45 30.36 -11.58
CA MET A 139 13.04 30.20 -11.96
C MET A 139 12.80 30.32 -13.48
N VAL A 140 13.86 30.34 -14.30
CA VAL A 140 13.72 30.42 -15.77
C VAL A 140 12.91 29.24 -16.29
N ALA A 141 12.04 29.48 -17.26
CA ALA A 141 11.25 28.41 -17.88
C ALA A 141 12.14 27.36 -18.57
N ALA A 142 13.20 27.82 -19.24
CA ALA A 142 14.19 27.00 -19.91
C ALA A 142 15.52 27.78 -20.07
N ASP A 143 16.63 27.06 -20.15
CA ASP A 143 17.94 27.59 -20.56
C ASP A 143 18.72 26.48 -21.29
N GLY A 144 19.09 26.69 -22.56
CA GLY A 144 19.63 25.62 -23.40
C GLY A 144 18.69 24.41 -23.45
N HIS A 145 19.13 23.26 -22.93
CA HIS A 145 18.36 22.02 -22.85
C HIS A 145 17.67 21.81 -21.49
N TYR A 146 17.94 22.67 -20.50
CA TYR A 146 17.23 22.65 -19.23
C TYR A 146 15.80 23.17 -19.40
N VAL A 147 14.84 22.51 -18.76
CA VAL A 147 13.46 22.99 -18.64
C VAL A 147 12.96 22.87 -17.20
N ARG A 148 12.30 23.92 -16.70
CA ARG A 148 11.81 23.98 -15.31
C ARG A 148 10.69 23.00 -15.00
N ARG A 149 9.94 22.58 -16.02
CA ARG A 149 8.80 21.68 -15.84
C ARG A 149 9.19 20.30 -15.30
N HIS A 150 10.47 19.92 -15.35
CA HIS A 150 10.99 18.68 -14.75
C HIS A 150 11.53 18.89 -13.31
N ALA A 151 11.37 20.10 -12.75
CA ALA A 151 11.87 20.50 -11.44
C ALA A 151 10.71 20.97 -10.53
N PRO A 152 9.92 20.04 -9.96
CA PRO A 152 8.65 20.36 -9.30
C PRO A 152 8.80 21.20 -8.02
N TRP A 153 9.92 21.09 -7.29
CA TRP A 153 10.19 21.93 -6.10
C TRP A 153 10.17 23.43 -6.39
N THR A 154 10.43 23.85 -7.64
CA THR A 154 10.37 25.28 -8.04
C THR A 154 8.96 25.85 -7.85
N TYR A 155 7.91 25.02 -7.86
CA TYR A 155 6.55 25.48 -7.60
C TYR A 155 6.29 25.87 -6.16
N TRP A 156 7.11 25.41 -5.21
CA TRP A 156 7.05 25.77 -3.79
C TRP A 156 8.17 26.73 -3.38
N GLN A 157 8.92 27.29 -4.35
CA GLN A 157 10.05 28.17 -4.04
C GLN A 157 9.57 29.51 -3.46
N ASP A 158 9.97 29.82 -2.23
CA ASP A 158 9.69 31.09 -1.54
C ASP A 158 10.95 31.57 -0.79
N ASP A 159 11.66 32.53 -1.40
CA ASP A 159 12.86 33.15 -0.83
C ASP A 159 12.54 34.43 -0.02
N SER A 160 11.27 34.65 0.35
CA SER A 160 10.90 35.80 1.17
C SER A 160 11.36 35.66 2.61
N ASP A 161 11.46 36.78 3.34
CA ASP A 161 11.81 36.79 4.77
C ASP A 161 10.77 36.09 5.66
N THR A 162 9.56 35.84 5.14
CA THR A 162 8.44 35.21 5.85
C THR A 162 7.81 34.14 4.95
N PRO A 163 8.51 33.03 4.70
CA PRO A 163 8.06 32.01 3.77
C PRO A 163 6.74 31.38 4.20
N GLY A 164 5.89 31.06 3.24
CA GLY A 164 4.62 30.36 3.49
C GLY A 164 4.82 28.94 4.07
N PRO A 165 3.77 28.31 4.62
CA PRO A 165 3.86 26.90 5.01
C PRO A 165 4.16 26.02 3.79
N ASN A 166 4.90 24.93 4.02
CA ASN A 166 5.31 23.96 3.00
C ASN A 166 6.14 24.54 1.84
N THR A 167 6.70 25.74 1.98
CA THR A 167 7.57 26.32 0.95
C THR A 167 9.02 25.86 1.12
N LEU A 168 9.81 26.03 0.06
CA LEU A 168 11.21 25.64 -0.03
C LEU A 168 12.07 26.85 -0.43
N PRO A 169 13.26 27.04 0.16
CA PRO A 169 14.18 28.05 -0.32
C PRO A 169 14.81 27.63 -1.65
N GLY A 170 15.03 28.58 -2.56
CA GLY A 170 15.64 28.34 -3.87
C GLY A 170 17.07 27.81 -3.79
N SER A 171 17.75 28.00 -2.65
CA SER A 171 19.08 27.45 -2.39
C SER A 171 19.16 25.92 -2.46
N LEU A 172 18.03 25.22 -2.40
CA LEU A 172 17.97 23.76 -2.50
C LEU A 172 17.98 23.26 -3.95
N HIS A 173 17.80 24.13 -4.93
CA HIS A 173 17.86 23.79 -6.36
C HIS A 173 19.18 24.25 -6.97
N MET A 174 20.08 23.30 -7.21
CA MET A 174 21.45 23.56 -7.63
C MET A 174 21.71 23.13 -9.08
N PRO A 175 22.65 23.77 -9.79
CA PRO A 175 23.19 23.24 -11.04
C PRO A 175 23.88 21.88 -10.83
N PHE A 176 23.69 20.96 -11.77
CA PHE A 176 24.30 19.61 -11.71
C PHE A 176 25.83 19.61 -11.66
N ASP A 177 26.50 20.66 -12.15
CA ASP A 177 27.95 20.82 -12.02
C ASP A 177 28.43 20.91 -10.55
N GLN A 178 27.51 21.10 -9.61
CA GLN A 178 27.77 21.06 -8.17
C GLN A 178 27.52 19.68 -7.54
N PHE A 179 27.00 18.71 -8.30
CA PHE A 179 26.81 17.34 -7.82
C PHE A 179 28.20 16.71 -7.54
N PRO A 180 28.41 16.09 -6.38
CA PRO A 180 29.70 15.53 -6.03
C PRO A 180 30.14 14.41 -6.98
N THR A 181 31.45 14.21 -7.09
CA THR A 181 32.06 13.17 -7.93
C THR A 181 32.99 12.24 -7.16
N ASP A 182 33.06 12.40 -5.84
CA ASP A 182 33.90 11.63 -4.94
C ASP A 182 33.16 11.21 -3.66
N ALA A 183 33.74 10.24 -2.95
CA ALA A 183 33.15 9.65 -1.75
C ALA A 183 32.92 10.65 -0.61
N ALA A 184 33.77 11.67 -0.46
CA ALA A 184 33.62 12.66 0.60
C ALA A 184 32.44 13.60 0.31
N GLY A 185 32.26 13.97 -0.95
CA GLY A 185 31.09 14.70 -1.42
C GLY A 185 29.81 13.88 -1.32
N PHE A 186 29.84 12.59 -1.69
CA PHE A 186 28.68 11.70 -1.55
C PHE A 186 28.22 11.56 -0.09
N ALA A 187 29.16 11.40 0.84
CA ALA A 187 28.88 11.37 2.28
C ALA A 187 28.34 12.70 2.85
N SER A 188 28.37 13.77 2.06
CA SER A 188 27.86 15.09 2.43
C SER A 188 26.57 15.45 1.68
N LEU A 189 26.01 14.52 0.89
CA LEU A 189 24.73 14.75 0.21
C LEU A 189 23.60 14.93 1.23
N PRO A 190 22.49 15.56 0.83
CA PRO A 190 21.26 15.53 1.62
C PRO A 190 20.73 14.11 1.83
N THR A 191 19.79 13.98 2.76
CA THR A 191 19.02 12.74 3.02
C THR A 191 18.34 12.25 1.75
N VAL A 192 17.69 13.16 1.02
CA VAL A 192 17.14 12.87 -0.31
C VAL A 192 17.57 13.92 -1.33
N THR A 193 18.04 13.43 -2.47
CA THR A 193 18.53 14.23 -3.59
C THR A 193 17.84 13.84 -4.89
N TYR A 194 17.24 14.79 -5.58
CA TYR A 194 16.82 14.58 -6.98
C TYR A 194 17.94 14.98 -7.94
N VAL A 195 18.13 14.20 -8.99
CA VAL A 195 19.00 14.51 -10.14
C VAL A 195 18.14 14.53 -11.39
N ILE A 196 18.11 15.67 -12.08
CA ILE A 196 17.32 15.89 -13.29
C ILE A 196 18.29 16.15 -14.46
N PRO A 197 18.51 15.16 -15.34
CA PRO A 197 19.24 15.38 -16.58
C PRO A 197 18.46 16.36 -17.49
N ASP A 198 19.16 17.01 -18.40
CA ASP A 198 18.54 17.92 -19.36
C ASP A 198 17.79 17.15 -20.45
N GLN A 199 17.07 17.85 -21.34
CA GLN A 199 16.26 17.18 -22.37
C GLN A 199 17.05 16.29 -23.34
N VAL A 200 18.38 16.41 -23.40
CA VAL A 200 19.22 15.53 -24.22
C VAL A 200 19.54 14.26 -23.44
N ASN A 201 19.88 14.39 -22.16
CA ASN A 201 20.38 13.28 -21.36
C ASN A 201 19.31 12.56 -20.54
N ASN A 202 18.06 13.05 -20.56
CA ASN A 202 16.90 12.38 -19.94
C ASN A 202 16.09 11.52 -20.94
N MET A 203 16.63 11.26 -22.14
CA MET A 203 15.98 10.54 -23.24
C MET A 203 14.79 11.22 -23.94
N HIS A 204 14.37 12.44 -23.56
CA HIS A 204 13.26 13.12 -24.24
C HIS A 204 13.63 13.54 -25.68
N SER A 205 14.82 14.10 -25.90
CA SER A 205 15.22 14.70 -27.19
C SER A 205 16.40 14.00 -27.88
N ALA A 206 16.95 12.93 -27.29
CA ALA A 206 18.06 12.17 -27.86
C ALA A 206 17.84 10.65 -27.77
N SER A 207 18.80 9.88 -28.27
CA SER A 207 18.76 8.41 -28.21
C SER A 207 18.95 7.89 -26.80
N ILE A 208 18.40 6.70 -26.53
CA ILE A 208 18.64 5.93 -25.30
C ILE A 208 20.14 5.84 -24.97
N GLY A 209 20.99 5.58 -25.96
CA GLY A 209 22.44 5.50 -25.76
C GLY A 209 23.12 6.80 -25.27
N ALA A 210 22.56 7.96 -25.60
CA ALA A 210 23.14 9.24 -25.14
C ALA A 210 22.88 9.45 -23.64
N ALA A 211 21.66 9.15 -23.20
CA ALA A 211 21.31 9.17 -21.78
C ALA A 211 22.02 8.07 -21.00
N ASP A 212 22.13 6.84 -21.54
CA ASP A 212 22.88 5.75 -20.91
C ASP A 212 24.36 6.10 -20.70
N ASP A 213 25.02 6.70 -21.71
CA ASP A 213 26.39 7.20 -21.59
C ASP A 213 26.51 8.30 -20.52
N TRP A 214 25.53 9.21 -20.44
CA TRP A 214 25.50 10.27 -19.44
C TRP A 214 25.33 9.71 -18.02
N LEU A 215 24.37 8.81 -17.82
CA LEU A 215 24.13 8.14 -16.53
C LEU A 215 25.36 7.35 -16.10
N SER A 216 25.98 6.62 -17.04
CA SER A 216 27.22 5.90 -16.81
C SER A 216 28.35 6.83 -16.33
N ALA A 217 28.55 7.96 -17.02
CA ALA A 217 29.61 8.90 -16.69
C ALA A 217 29.41 9.61 -15.34
N ASN A 218 28.16 9.87 -14.96
CA ASN A 218 27.86 10.76 -13.83
C ASN A 218 27.41 10.02 -12.56
N LEU A 219 26.80 8.84 -12.68
CA LEU A 219 26.19 8.14 -11.55
C LEU A 219 26.87 6.82 -11.18
N SER A 220 27.75 6.27 -12.02
CA SER A 220 28.50 5.03 -11.70
C SER A 220 29.20 5.10 -10.35
N SER A 221 29.91 6.22 -10.09
CA SER A 221 30.66 6.41 -8.85
C SER A 221 29.75 6.47 -7.63
N TYR A 222 28.59 7.13 -7.74
CA TYR A 222 27.62 7.18 -6.65
C TYR A 222 26.97 5.82 -6.43
N ARG A 223 26.57 5.10 -7.48
CA ARG A 223 26.02 3.72 -7.38
C ARG A 223 26.97 2.81 -6.60
N ASP A 224 28.25 2.80 -6.97
CA ASP A 224 29.24 1.93 -6.33
C ASP A 224 29.46 2.31 -4.87
N TRP A 225 29.55 3.62 -4.59
CA TRP A 225 29.65 4.12 -3.23
C TRP A 225 28.40 3.77 -2.41
N ALA A 226 27.20 3.94 -2.97
CA ALA A 226 25.93 3.64 -2.32
C ALA A 226 25.75 2.16 -2.01
N ALA A 227 26.38 1.24 -2.73
CA ALA A 227 26.35 -0.19 -2.40
C ALA A 227 27.14 -0.54 -1.13
N GLU A 228 28.14 0.27 -0.78
CA GLU A 228 29.04 0.07 0.36
C GLU A 228 28.70 0.96 1.58
N ASN A 229 27.78 1.90 1.41
CA ASN A 229 27.35 2.87 2.42
C ASN A 229 25.84 2.79 2.55
N ASN A 230 25.24 3.21 3.67
CA ASN A 230 23.79 3.14 3.86
C ASN A 230 23.05 4.14 2.93
N SER A 231 23.05 3.87 1.62
CA SER A 231 22.57 4.81 0.60
C SER A 231 21.99 4.08 -0.60
N LEU A 232 21.17 4.80 -1.36
CA LEU A 232 20.35 4.24 -2.43
C LEU A 232 20.41 5.13 -3.69
N LEU A 233 20.45 4.49 -4.85
CA LEU A 233 20.19 5.07 -6.16
C LEU A 233 18.88 4.50 -6.69
N MET A 234 17.94 5.38 -7.02
CA MET A 234 16.70 5.06 -7.71
C MET A 234 16.74 5.69 -9.10
N VAL A 235 16.47 4.92 -10.15
CA VAL A 235 16.32 5.41 -11.52
C VAL A 235 14.90 5.07 -11.99
N VAL A 236 14.13 6.09 -12.37
CA VAL A 236 12.72 5.96 -12.73
C VAL A 236 12.41 6.87 -13.93
N TRP A 237 11.42 6.50 -14.73
CA TRP A 237 10.92 7.34 -15.82
C TRP A 237 9.62 8.02 -15.39
N ASP A 238 9.32 9.20 -15.94
CA ASP A 238 8.07 9.90 -15.65
C ASP A 238 6.86 9.27 -16.36
N GLU A 239 7.03 8.93 -17.65
CA GLU A 239 6.01 8.36 -18.53
C GLU A 239 6.64 7.64 -19.74
N ASP A 240 5.82 6.90 -20.49
CA ASP A 240 6.21 6.35 -21.79
C ASP A 240 6.17 7.42 -22.91
N ASN A 241 6.32 7.04 -24.18
CA ASN A 241 6.24 7.96 -25.33
C ASN A 241 4.90 7.93 -26.10
N TYR A 242 3.80 7.71 -25.40
CA TYR A 242 2.44 7.58 -25.97
C TYR A 242 2.26 6.35 -26.87
N ARG A 243 3.13 5.34 -26.75
CA ARG A 243 3.13 4.15 -27.64
C ARG A 243 2.77 2.85 -26.94
N GLY A 244 2.63 2.87 -25.62
CA GLY A 244 2.28 1.70 -24.83
C GLY A 244 1.11 1.99 -23.90
N ASP A 245 1.14 1.27 -22.79
CA ASP A 245 0.21 1.33 -21.67
C ASP A 245 0.76 2.19 -20.53
N ASN A 246 1.71 3.09 -20.82
CA ASN A 246 2.42 3.90 -19.84
C ASN A 246 3.24 3.09 -18.81
N ARG A 247 3.62 1.84 -19.13
CA ARG A 247 4.53 1.03 -18.33
C ARG A 247 5.97 1.53 -18.47
N ILE A 248 6.53 1.98 -17.35
CA ILE A 248 7.83 2.66 -17.24
C ILE A 248 8.89 1.78 -16.55
N PRO A 249 10.18 1.95 -16.85
CA PRO A 249 11.23 1.32 -16.05
C PRO A 249 11.34 1.96 -14.65
N MET A 250 11.63 1.13 -13.66
CA MET A 250 12.07 1.57 -12.33
C MET A 250 13.12 0.58 -11.80
N ILE A 251 14.24 1.10 -11.30
CA ILE A 251 15.39 0.30 -10.84
C ILE A 251 15.93 0.89 -9.55
N PHE A 252 16.11 0.05 -8.54
CA PHE A 252 16.79 0.40 -7.29
C PHE A 252 18.17 -0.27 -7.24
N SER A 253 19.19 0.46 -6.81
CA SER A 253 20.56 -0.04 -6.67
C SER A 253 21.26 0.66 -5.50
N GLY A 254 21.91 -0.09 -4.61
CA GLY A 254 22.56 0.46 -3.42
C GLY A 254 22.61 -0.54 -2.29
N ALA A 255 22.93 -0.07 -1.08
CA ALA A 255 22.90 -0.89 0.11
C ALA A 255 21.48 -1.34 0.42
N LEU A 256 21.35 -2.48 1.10
CA LEU A 256 20.07 -3.03 1.55
C LEU A 256 19.02 -3.21 0.44
N VAL A 257 19.42 -3.19 -0.84
CA VAL A 257 18.55 -3.55 -1.96
C VAL A 257 18.62 -5.07 -2.17
N LYS A 258 17.46 -5.72 -2.19
CA LYS A 258 17.33 -7.13 -2.54
C LYS A 258 17.46 -7.28 -4.05
N ARG A 259 18.47 -8.03 -4.50
CA ARG A 259 18.69 -8.27 -5.92
C ARG A 259 17.57 -9.16 -6.48
N GLY A 260 16.97 -8.75 -7.60
CA GLY A 260 15.95 -9.56 -8.25
C GLY A 260 14.93 -8.76 -9.04
N ILE A 261 13.84 -9.44 -9.37
CA ILE A 261 12.68 -8.88 -10.05
C ILE A 261 11.60 -8.65 -9.01
N VAL A 262 10.98 -7.48 -9.05
CA VAL A 262 9.76 -7.15 -8.32
C VAL A 262 8.64 -7.02 -9.35
N ASP A 263 7.67 -7.94 -9.29
CA ASP A 263 6.61 -8.09 -10.30
C ASP A 263 5.23 -7.57 -9.84
N GLU A 264 5.17 -6.94 -8.66
CA GLU A 264 3.98 -6.20 -8.21
C GLU A 264 3.76 -4.93 -9.02
N ARG A 265 2.49 -4.48 -9.10
CA ARG A 265 2.14 -3.21 -9.74
C ARG A 265 2.39 -2.04 -8.82
N TYR A 266 3.13 -1.05 -9.34
CA TYR A 266 3.40 0.20 -8.64
C TYR A 266 3.22 1.40 -9.56
N THR A 267 3.01 2.56 -8.96
CA THR A 267 2.94 3.85 -9.65
C THR A 267 3.98 4.83 -9.08
N LEU A 268 4.06 6.03 -9.66
CA LEU A 268 4.86 7.11 -9.07
C LEU A 268 4.39 7.50 -7.66
N HIS A 269 3.12 7.28 -7.31
CA HIS A 269 2.65 7.49 -5.93
C HIS A 269 3.14 6.40 -4.98
N SER A 270 3.25 5.14 -5.42
CA SER A 270 3.87 4.08 -4.62
C SER A 270 5.33 4.40 -4.30
N LEU A 271 6.06 4.99 -5.25
CA LEU A 271 7.43 5.45 -5.02
C LEU A 271 7.49 6.58 -3.99
N LEU A 272 6.64 7.60 -4.11
CA LEU A 272 6.55 8.68 -3.12
C LEU A 272 6.16 8.15 -1.74
N ARG A 273 5.13 7.30 -1.66
CA ARG A 273 4.68 6.64 -0.43
C ARG A 273 5.82 5.90 0.26
N THR A 274 6.60 5.14 -0.51
CA THR A 274 7.76 4.39 0.01
C THR A 274 8.82 5.31 0.61
N LEU A 275 9.12 6.41 -0.08
CA LEU A 275 10.08 7.41 0.42
C LEU A 275 9.58 8.07 1.71
N GLU A 276 8.29 8.38 1.80
CA GLU A 276 7.68 8.95 3.01
C GLU A 276 7.72 7.94 4.18
N ASP A 277 7.39 6.67 3.93
CA ASP A 277 7.42 5.61 4.95
C ASP A 277 8.84 5.32 5.47
N MET A 278 9.88 5.31 4.62
CA MET A 278 11.28 5.14 5.04
C MET A 278 11.73 6.14 6.12
N TYR A 279 11.15 7.34 6.10
CA TYR A 279 11.49 8.43 7.01
C TYR A 279 10.38 8.73 8.02
N GLU A 280 9.36 7.87 8.13
CA GLU A 280 8.19 8.02 9.01
C GLU A 280 7.47 9.37 8.84
N LEU A 281 7.32 9.81 7.59
CA LEU A 281 6.72 11.10 7.25
C LEU A 281 5.20 10.97 7.04
N PRO A 282 4.43 12.04 7.31
CA PRO A 282 3.06 12.15 6.79
C PRO A 282 3.04 12.07 5.27
N HIS A 283 2.03 11.39 4.71
CA HIS A 283 1.93 11.19 3.27
C HIS A 283 1.36 12.41 2.54
N ALA A 284 2.00 12.83 1.46
CA ALA A 284 1.55 13.96 0.66
C ALA A 284 0.53 13.52 -0.40
N GLY A 285 -0.58 14.26 -0.50
CA GLY A 285 -1.58 14.07 -1.56
C GLY A 285 -2.07 12.63 -1.65
N LEU A 286 -2.13 12.08 -2.87
CA LEU A 286 -2.63 10.73 -3.13
C LEU A 286 -1.63 9.61 -2.81
N ALA A 287 -0.42 9.94 -2.34
CA ALA A 287 0.49 8.92 -1.80
C ALA A 287 -0.08 8.29 -0.51
N GLU A 288 -0.95 9.01 0.22
CA GLU A 288 -1.69 8.48 1.38
C GLU A 288 -2.53 7.25 1.00
N GLN A 289 -3.07 7.24 -0.22
CA GLN A 289 -3.94 6.21 -0.79
C GLN A 289 -3.17 5.20 -1.65
N SER A 290 -1.84 5.18 -1.57
CA SER A 290 -1.00 4.26 -2.33
C SER A 290 -0.35 3.24 -1.42
N ASP A 291 0.03 2.09 -2.00
CA ASP A 291 0.74 1.06 -1.28
C ASP A 291 2.26 1.32 -1.30
N THR A 292 2.89 1.08 -0.15
CA THR A 292 4.34 1.02 0.02
C THR A 292 4.95 -0.11 -0.81
N ILE A 293 6.11 0.13 -1.40
CA ILE A 293 6.88 -0.89 -2.11
C ILE A 293 7.51 -1.86 -1.12
N TYR A 294 7.28 -3.16 -1.33
CA TYR A 294 8.00 -4.25 -0.68
C TYR A 294 8.56 -5.21 -1.74
N GLY A 295 9.32 -6.21 -1.29
CA GLY A 295 10.05 -7.16 -2.12
C GLY A 295 11.39 -6.65 -2.63
N ALA A 296 11.71 -5.37 -2.40
CA ALA A 296 12.87 -4.68 -2.97
C ALA A 296 14.01 -4.45 -1.97
N PHE A 297 13.74 -4.59 -0.67
CA PHE A 297 14.72 -4.30 0.38
C PHE A 297 15.13 -5.56 1.18
N VAL A 298 16.36 -5.55 1.69
CA VAL A 298 16.89 -6.58 2.59
C VAL A 298 16.32 -6.31 3.99
N GLY A 299 15.86 -7.35 4.67
CA GLY A 299 15.30 -7.24 6.02
C GLY A 299 13.78 -7.09 6.05
N GLU A 300 13.13 -6.92 4.90
CA GLU A 300 11.69 -7.11 4.79
C GLU A 300 11.32 -8.52 5.28
N ALA A 301 10.21 -8.65 6.03
CA ALA A 301 9.83 -9.87 6.73
C ALA A 301 10.01 -11.12 5.85
N PRO A 302 10.52 -12.24 6.41
CA PRO A 302 10.93 -13.42 5.64
C PRO A 302 9.75 -14.17 4.99
N ARG A 303 8.52 -13.68 5.14
CA ARG A 303 7.33 -14.39 4.69
C ARG A 303 7.20 -14.32 3.16
N PRO A 304 6.80 -15.43 2.51
CA PRO A 304 6.42 -15.40 1.12
C PRO A 304 5.15 -14.56 0.94
N LEU A 305 5.29 -13.45 0.21
CA LEU A 305 4.15 -12.74 -0.35
C LEU A 305 3.51 -13.61 -1.43
N THR A 306 2.18 -13.68 -1.42
CA THR A 306 1.40 -14.33 -2.48
C THR A 306 0.57 -13.28 -3.19
N THR A 307 0.76 -13.13 -4.49
CA THR A 307 -0.06 -12.27 -5.34
C THR A 307 -1.14 -13.10 -6.04
N GLN A 308 -2.41 -12.77 -5.79
CA GLN A 308 -3.57 -13.35 -6.45
C GLN A 308 -4.20 -12.31 -7.38
N ARG A 309 -4.49 -12.71 -8.62
CA ARG A 309 -5.13 -11.85 -9.63
C ARG A 309 -6.53 -12.35 -9.92
N PHE A 310 -7.52 -11.47 -9.76
CA PHE A 310 -8.92 -11.71 -10.08
C PHE A 310 -9.29 -10.88 -11.30
N GLN A 311 -9.49 -11.54 -12.44
CA GLN A 311 -9.86 -10.89 -13.70
C GLN A 311 -10.74 -11.84 -14.50
N GLN A 312 -11.83 -11.33 -15.08
CA GLN A 312 -12.81 -12.17 -15.78
C GLN A 312 -12.16 -12.99 -16.92
N GLY A 313 -12.20 -14.31 -16.81
CA GLY A 313 -11.60 -15.27 -17.75
C GLY A 313 -10.18 -15.72 -17.39
N LEU A 314 -9.46 -14.99 -16.53
CA LEU A 314 -8.10 -15.35 -16.11
C LEU A 314 -8.13 -16.57 -15.21
N GLY A 315 -7.43 -17.65 -15.59
CA GLY A 315 -7.36 -18.87 -14.78
C GLY A 315 -8.72 -19.54 -14.53
N GLY A 316 -9.77 -19.20 -15.31
CA GLY A 316 -11.14 -19.67 -15.11
C GLY A 316 -11.97 -18.85 -14.12
N TYR A 317 -11.44 -17.75 -13.57
CA TYR A 317 -12.20 -16.84 -12.72
C TYR A 317 -13.35 -16.18 -13.50
N ALA A 318 -14.53 -16.13 -12.90
CA ALA A 318 -15.75 -15.62 -13.54
C ALA A 318 -16.58 -14.71 -12.61
N GLY A 319 -15.96 -14.17 -11.56
CA GLY A 319 -16.61 -13.43 -10.48
C GLY A 319 -16.67 -11.92 -10.69
N VAL A 320 -16.36 -11.38 -11.87
CA VAL A 320 -16.47 -9.93 -12.11
C VAL A 320 -17.88 -9.62 -12.57
N THR A 321 -18.49 -8.61 -11.94
CA THR A 321 -19.72 -7.99 -12.44
C THR A 321 -19.54 -6.48 -12.43
N ASP A 322 -19.79 -5.86 -13.57
CA ASP A 322 -19.76 -4.41 -13.71
C ASP A 322 -20.94 -3.93 -14.55
N THR A 323 -21.39 -2.70 -14.28
CA THR A 323 -22.51 -2.11 -15.00
C THR A 323 -22.53 -0.60 -14.87
N GLN A 324 -23.13 0.05 -15.84
CA GLN A 324 -23.44 1.47 -15.78
C GLN A 324 -24.89 1.68 -15.32
N VAL A 325 -25.10 2.71 -14.51
CA VAL A 325 -26.42 3.28 -14.23
C VAL A 325 -26.43 4.74 -14.64
N TRP A 326 -27.51 5.17 -15.28
CA TRP A 326 -27.53 6.48 -15.95
C TRP A 326 -28.87 7.18 -15.86
N GLN A 327 -28.86 8.41 -15.37
CA GLN A 327 -30.08 9.20 -15.18
C GLN A 327 -30.85 9.44 -16.50
N PHE A 328 -30.16 9.60 -17.63
CA PHE A 328 -30.81 9.81 -18.93
C PHE A 328 -31.62 8.61 -19.42
N ARG A 329 -31.24 7.41 -18.97
CA ARG A 329 -31.82 6.13 -19.36
C ARG A 329 -32.11 5.32 -18.10
N PRO A 330 -33.03 5.78 -17.25
CA PRO A 330 -33.07 5.35 -15.86
C PRO A 330 -33.58 3.91 -15.65
N ASP A 331 -34.21 3.33 -16.67
CA ASP A 331 -34.68 1.94 -16.69
C ASP A 331 -33.79 1.00 -17.55
N ALA A 332 -32.71 1.53 -18.15
CA ALA A 332 -31.80 0.75 -18.96
C ALA A 332 -30.75 0.05 -18.09
N SER A 333 -30.36 -1.15 -18.51
CA SER A 333 -29.37 -2.00 -17.86
C SER A 333 -28.21 -2.22 -18.81
N TYR A 334 -26.99 -2.08 -18.31
CA TYR A 334 -25.76 -2.11 -19.11
C TYR A 334 -24.83 -3.30 -18.77
N MET A 335 -25.33 -4.30 -18.03
CA MET A 335 -24.62 -5.51 -17.56
C MET A 335 -23.86 -6.35 -18.61
N THR A 336 -24.00 -6.04 -19.91
CA THR A 336 -23.31 -6.76 -21.00
C THR A 336 -22.67 -5.77 -21.99
N THR A 337 -22.33 -4.57 -21.53
CA THR A 337 -21.88 -3.45 -22.36
C THR A 337 -20.45 -3.11 -22.05
N SER A 338 -19.65 -2.86 -23.07
CA SER A 338 -18.33 -2.24 -22.93
C SER A 338 -18.12 -1.32 -24.14
N PRO A 339 -17.52 -0.13 -23.96
CA PRO A 339 -17.12 0.49 -22.69
C PRO A 339 -18.31 0.98 -21.85
N LEU A 340 -18.06 1.29 -20.58
CA LEU A 340 -18.99 1.96 -19.67
C LEU A 340 -18.58 3.43 -19.45
N PHE A 341 -19.55 4.30 -19.17
CA PHE A 341 -19.34 5.75 -19.04
C PHE A 341 -19.51 6.24 -17.60
N VAL A 342 -18.57 7.08 -17.15
CA VAL A 342 -18.69 7.88 -15.93
C VAL A 342 -18.63 9.35 -16.32
N ASP A 343 -19.70 10.09 -16.03
CA ASP A 343 -19.85 11.50 -16.43
C ASP A 343 -20.91 12.19 -15.57
N ALA A 344 -20.81 13.48 -15.30
CA ALA A 344 -21.86 14.28 -14.66
C ALA A 344 -22.92 14.82 -15.66
N ASP A 345 -22.57 15.02 -16.95
CA ASP A 345 -23.45 15.67 -17.93
C ASP A 345 -23.17 15.28 -19.39
N LEU A 346 -23.09 13.98 -19.68
CA LEU A 346 -22.76 13.41 -21.01
C LEU A 346 -23.45 14.07 -22.21
N PHE A 347 -24.66 14.61 -22.01
CA PHE A 347 -25.28 15.53 -22.96
C PHE A 347 -25.43 16.92 -22.34
N ALA A 348 -24.40 17.77 -22.51
CA ALA A 348 -24.33 19.10 -21.91
C ALA A 348 -25.55 20.01 -22.25
N ASP A 349 -26.21 19.78 -23.38
CA ASP A 349 -27.42 20.48 -23.81
C ASP A 349 -28.70 20.03 -23.09
N GLU A 350 -28.64 18.91 -22.36
CA GLU A 350 -29.74 18.37 -21.58
C GLU A 350 -29.56 18.53 -20.05
N GLY A 351 -28.49 19.20 -19.62
CA GLY A 351 -28.17 19.47 -18.21
C GLY A 351 -27.46 18.31 -17.51
N MET A 352 -27.28 18.41 -16.19
CA MET A 352 -26.64 17.34 -15.40
C MET A 352 -27.46 16.05 -15.49
N GLN A 353 -26.84 15.01 -16.04
CA GLN A 353 -27.41 13.68 -16.23
C GLN A 353 -26.35 12.63 -15.88
N PRO A 354 -26.01 12.51 -14.59
CA PRO A 354 -24.90 11.69 -14.16
C PRO A 354 -25.05 10.23 -14.58
N SER A 355 -23.93 9.69 -15.00
CA SER A 355 -23.69 8.28 -15.26
C SER A 355 -22.65 7.79 -14.25
N GLN A 356 -22.93 6.64 -13.64
CA GLN A 356 -22.09 6.02 -12.62
C GLN A 356 -21.81 4.58 -13.05
N VAL A 357 -20.66 4.05 -12.63
CA VAL A 357 -20.31 2.65 -12.87
C VAL A 357 -20.19 1.91 -11.56
N LEU A 358 -20.83 0.75 -11.48
CA LEU A 358 -20.69 -0.21 -10.40
C LEU A 358 -19.76 -1.32 -10.85
N ILE A 359 -18.89 -1.78 -9.94
CA ILE A 359 -18.02 -2.94 -10.17
C ILE A 359 -17.87 -3.75 -8.90
N ARG A 360 -17.97 -5.08 -9.02
CA ARG A 360 -17.82 -6.02 -7.91
C ARG A 360 -17.05 -7.26 -8.36
N PHE A 361 -16.20 -7.75 -7.47
CA PHE A 361 -15.47 -9.01 -7.62
C PHE A 361 -15.98 -9.99 -6.57
N GLU A 362 -16.52 -11.12 -6.99
CA GLU A 362 -17.08 -12.17 -6.14
C GLU A 362 -16.08 -13.31 -5.92
N ASP A 363 -16.38 -14.23 -5.00
CA ASP A 363 -15.58 -15.43 -4.72
C ASP A 363 -14.10 -15.17 -4.41
N LEU A 364 -13.79 -13.98 -3.86
CA LEU A 364 -12.42 -13.56 -3.54
C LEU A 364 -11.80 -14.37 -2.39
N ILE A 365 -12.58 -14.61 -1.35
CA ILE A 365 -12.11 -15.11 -0.05
C ILE A 365 -12.66 -16.53 0.18
N GLY A 366 -11.79 -17.44 0.59
CA GLY A 366 -12.17 -18.80 0.91
C GLY A 366 -10.99 -19.76 0.90
N THR A 367 -11.28 -21.06 0.94
CA THR A 367 -10.25 -22.11 1.04
C THR A 367 -10.01 -22.84 -0.28
N GLN A 368 -10.65 -22.42 -1.38
CA GLN A 368 -10.46 -23.05 -2.70
C GLN A 368 -9.20 -22.50 -3.39
N PRO A 369 -8.57 -23.29 -4.27
CA PRO A 369 -7.45 -22.81 -5.07
C PRO A 369 -7.81 -21.53 -5.85
N GLY A 370 -6.97 -20.50 -5.74
CA GLY A 370 -7.18 -19.20 -6.38
C GLY A 370 -7.99 -18.19 -5.54
N GLN A 371 -8.46 -18.58 -4.35
CA GLN A 371 -9.05 -17.65 -3.37
C GLN A 371 -8.00 -17.19 -2.36
N ILE A 372 -8.26 -16.06 -1.74
CA ILE A 372 -7.48 -15.54 -0.61
C ILE A 372 -7.94 -16.26 0.67
N PRO A 373 -7.02 -16.83 1.48
CA PRO A 373 -7.36 -17.44 2.74
C PRO A 373 -8.08 -16.45 3.69
N PRO A 374 -9.07 -16.92 4.47
CA PRO A 374 -9.61 -16.13 5.57
C PRO A 374 -8.49 -15.73 6.55
N ASN A 375 -8.57 -14.53 7.12
CA ASN A 375 -7.56 -13.92 8.02
C ASN A 375 -6.22 -13.53 7.37
N ALA A 376 -6.09 -13.65 6.05
CA ALA A 376 -4.90 -13.15 5.36
C ALA A 376 -4.71 -11.65 5.64
N GLN A 377 -3.46 -11.25 5.84
CA GLN A 377 -3.09 -9.84 6.01
C GLN A 377 -2.68 -9.28 4.65
N ILE A 378 -3.48 -8.35 4.14
CA ILE A 378 -3.23 -7.71 2.86
C ILE A 378 -2.05 -6.75 3.00
N GLN A 379 -1.09 -6.90 2.10
CA GLN A 379 0.03 -5.98 1.94
C GLN A 379 -0.25 -4.98 0.82
N SER A 380 -0.83 -5.42 -0.30
CA SER A 380 -1.32 -4.54 -1.36
C SER A 380 -2.62 -5.07 -1.96
N ALA A 381 -3.53 -4.18 -2.36
CA ALA A 381 -4.67 -4.54 -3.18
C ALA A 381 -4.94 -3.44 -4.20
N GLN A 382 -4.80 -3.77 -5.48
CA GLN A 382 -4.82 -2.82 -6.58
C GLN A 382 -6.01 -3.11 -7.50
N LEU A 383 -6.93 -2.15 -7.59
CA LEU A 383 -7.99 -2.13 -8.59
C LEU A 383 -7.43 -1.53 -9.88
N VAL A 384 -7.44 -2.31 -10.94
CA VAL A 384 -6.88 -1.95 -12.25
C VAL A 384 -8.00 -1.83 -13.27
N ILE A 385 -8.17 -0.64 -13.84
CA ILE A 385 -9.22 -0.33 -14.81
C ILE A 385 -8.60 0.33 -16.04
N THR A 386 -8.90 -0.19 -17.23
CA THR A 386 -8.30 0.31 -18.47
C THR A 386 -9.16 1.38 -19.14
N THR A 387 -8.55 2.51 -19.53
CA THR A 387 -9.22 3.55 -20.32
C THR A 387 -9.39 3.08 -21.77
N SER A 388 -10.62 3.20 -22.28
CA SER A 388 -10.98 2.79 -23.64
C SER A 388 -10.27 3.62 -24.72
N SER A 389 -10.07 3.05 -25.92
CA SER A 389 -9.65 3.78 -27.11
C SER A 389 -10.80 4.09 -28.07
N GLU A 390 -12.05 3.92 -27.64
CA GLU A 390 -13.20 4.13 -28.51
C GLU A 390 -13.34 5.60 -28.96
N PRO A 391 -13.91 5.86 -30.15
CA PRO A 391 -14.06 7.21 -30.69
C PRO A 391 -14.95 8.10 -29.81
N GLY A 392 -14.54 9.35 -29.60
CA GLY A 392 -15.34 10.37 -28.92
C GLY A 392 -14.77 10.92 -27.62
N GLY A 393 -13.46 10.74 -27.37
CA GLY A 393 -12.82 11.11 -26.10
C GLY A 393 -13.10 10.04 -25.05
N ALA A 394 -12.05 9.40 -24.54
CA ALA A 394 -12.19 8.40 -23.47
C ALA A 394 -11.44 8.82 -22.21
N ASN A 395 -10.51 9.75 -22.36
CA ASN A 395 -9.68 10.34 -21.34
C ASN A 395 -10.42 11.50 -20.67
N SER A 396 -10.55 11.43 -19.36
CA SER A 396 -11.13 12.51 -18.56
C SER A 396 -10.04 13.43 -18.04
N THR A 397 -10.25 14.73 -18.13
CA THR A 397 -9.50 15.76 -17.39
C THR A 397 -10.14 16.08 -16.03
N SER A 398 -11.32 15.51 -15.77
CA SER A 398 -12.02 15.59 -14.50
C SER A 398 -11.56 14.50 -13.54
N SER A 399 -11.53 14.84 -12.25
CA SER A 399 -11.21 13.86 -11.21
C SER A 399 -12.37 12.87 -11.02
N ILE A 400 -12.04 11.59 -11.12
CA ILE A 400 -12.91 10.44 -10.88
C ILE A 400 -12.74 9.98 -9.44
N ARG A 401 -13.83 9.59 -8.80
CA ARG A 401 -13.85 9.11 -7.41
C ARG A 401 -14.42 7.71 -7.35
N VAL A 402 -13.80 6.87 -6.53
CA VAL A 402 -14.28 5.51 -6.29
C VAL A 402 -14.62 5.34 -4.84
N HIS A 403 -15.86 4.94 -4.58
CA HIS A 403 -16.43 4.79 -3.25
C HIS A 403 -16.82 3.33 -3.03
N ARG A 404 -16.50 2.79 -1.86
CA ARG A 404 -16.99 1.46 -1.49
C ARG A 404 -18.51 1.47 -1.32
N MET A 405 -19.16 0.45 -1.85
CA MET A 405 -20.59 0.24 -1.66
C MET A 405 -20.88 -0.26 -0.23
N LEU A 406 -21.92 0.27 0.39
CA LEU A 406 -22.40 -0.10 1.72
C LEU A 406 -23.75 -0.85 1.67
N GLN A 407 -24.38 -0.85 0.49
CA GLN A 407 -25.58 -1.63 0.20
C GLN A 407 -25.36 -2.57 -0.98
N ASP A 408 -26.03 -3.71 -0.89
CA ASP A 408 -26.05 -4.71 -1.96
C ASP A 408 -26.83 -4.21 -3.18
N TRP A 409 -26.52 -4.77 -4.34
CA TRP A 409 -27.16 -4.47 -5.62
C TRP A 409 -27.27 -5.72 -6.49
N ASP A 410 -28.23 -5.75 -7.42
CA ASP A 410 -28.52 -6.93 -8.23
C ASP A 410 -27.50 -7.09 -9.36
N THR A 411 -26.62 -8.08 -9.21
CA THR A 411 -25.56 -8.44 -10.17
C THR A 411 -26.08 -9.16 -11.42
N THR A 412 -27.40 -9.31 -11.60
CA THR A 412 -28.01 -9.86 -12.82
C THR A 412 -28.70 -8.80 -13.66
N ARG A 413 -29.18 -7.73 -13.02
CA ARG A 413 -29.78 -6.55 -13.66
C ARG A 413 -29.87 -5.42 -12.64
N THR A 414 -29.17 -4.33 -12.91
CA THR A 414 -29.30 -3.09 -12.13
C THR A 414 -29.56 -1.91 -13.06
N THR A 415 -30.42 -0.98 -12.61
CA THR A 415 -30.75 0.27 -13.31
C THR A 415 -30.70 1.45 -12.34
N TRP A 416 -30.69 2.67 -12.86
CA TRP A 416 -30.71 3.90 -12.04
C TRP A 416 -31.91 3.95 -11.09
N ASN A 417 -33.09 3.54 -11.57
CA ASN A 417 -34.31 3.53 -10.77
C ASN A 417 -34.32 2.42 -9.71
N ASP A 418 -33.66 1.28 -9.96
CA ASP A 418 -33.54 0.21 -8.96
C ASP A 418 -32.73 0.68 -7.74
N LEU A 419 -31.80 1.60 -7.94
CA LEU A 419 -30.98 2.23 -6.89
C LEU A 419 -31.61 3.49 -6.29
N GLN A 420 -32.90 3.76 -6.52
CA GLN A 420 -33.58 4.95 -5.97
C GLN A 420 -32.99 6.30 -6.43
N ASN A 421 -32.63 6.39 -7.71
CA ASN A 421 -31.99 7.51 -8.40
C ASN A 421 -30.46 7.48 -8.42
N GLY A 422 -29.89 6.33 -8.81
CA GLY A 422 -28.45 6.12 -8.80
C GLY A 422 -27.92 5.92 -7.38
N VAL A 423 -26.60 5.87 -7.23
CA VAL A 423 -25.95 5.70 -5.93
C VAL A 423 -25.61 7.05 -5.33
N SER A 424 -25.95 7.24 -4.06
CA SER A 424 -25.53 8.37 -3.24
C SER A 424 -24.30 8.05 -2.38
N THR A 425 -23.39 9.01 -2.25
CA THR A 425 -22.18 8.93 -1.42
C THR A 425 -22.42 9.57 -0.05
N ASP A 426 -23.47 9.12 0.64
CA ASP A 426 -23.98 9.72 1.88
C ASP A 426 -23.64 8.91 3.14
N GLY A 427 -22.89 7.81 3.00
CA GLY A 427 -22.56 6.88 4.06
C GLY A 427 -23.66 5.85 4.35
N ILE A 428 -24.71 5.82 3.52
CA ILE A 428 -25.81 4.86 3.60
C ILE A 428 -25.78 3.91 2.41
N GLU A 429 -25.66 4.39 1.18
CA GLU A 429 -25.58 3.56 -0.04
C GLU A 429 -24.13 3.26 -0.44
N ALA A 430 -23.29 4.30 -0.47
CA ALA A 430 -21.84 4.21 -0.60
C ALA A 430 -21.14 5.10 0.45
N SER A 431 -19.86 4.89 0.68
CA SER A 431 -19.07 5.71 1.61
C SER A 431 -19.07 7.20 1.22
N ILE A 432 -19.06 8.07 2.23
CA ILE A 432 -18.90 9.53 2.02
C ILE A 432 -17.52 9.81 1.45
N ASP A 433 -16.50 9.28 2.11
CA ASP A 433 -15.12 9.35 1.65
C ASP A 433 -14.92 8.37 0.50
N PHE A 434 -14.15 8.80 -0.50
CA PHE A 434 -13.71 7.92 -1.57
C PHE A 434 -12.54 7.07 -1.09
N ASP A 435 -12.46 5.83 -1.57
CA ASP A 435 -11.30 4.96 -1.37
C ASP A 435 -10.11 5.53 -2.15
N PHE A 436 -10.35 6.08 -3.36
CA PHE A 436 -9.34 6.82 -4.11
C PHE A 436 -9.90 7.87 -5.07
N LEU A 437 -9.04 8.85 -5.40
CA LEU A 437 -9.23 9.86 -6.44
C LEU A 437 -8.33 9.56 -7.64
N ALA A 438 -8.83 9.78 -8.84
CA ALA A 438 -8.13 9.43 -10.07
C ALA A 438 -8.31 10.47 -11.18
N GLU A 439 -7.32 10.58 -12.06
CA GLU A 439 -7.39 11.41 -13.27
C GLU A 439 -6.95 10.59 -14.50
N PRO A 440 -7.74 9.56 -14.88
CA PRO A 440 -7.36 8.61 -15.93
C PRO A 440 -7.46 9.28 -17.31
N ASN A 441 -6.33 9.76 -17.80
CA ASN A 441 -6.27 10.51 -19.05
C ASN A 441 -5.38 9.87 -20.13
N VAL A 442 -4.91 8.64 -19.91
CA VAL A 442 -4.09 7.89 -20.87
C VAL A 442 -4.89 6.75 -21.47
N ILE A 443 -5.11 6.82 -22.78
CA ILE A 443 -5.85 5.81 -23.54
C ILE A 443 -5.08 4.49 -23.55
N ASN A 444 -5.80 3.37 -23.38
CA ASN A 444 -5.23 2.01 -23.31
C ASN A 444 -4.24 1.76 -22.17
N ALA A 445 -4.07 2.71 -21.25
CA ALA A 445 -3.28 2.50 -20.04
C ALA A 445 -4.18 1.99 -18.89
N PRO A 446 -3.63 1.13 -18.02
CA PRO A 446 -4.28 0.80 -16.76
C PRO A 446 -4.23 2.02 -15.84
N ALA A 447 -5.39 2.37 -15.29
CA ALA A 447 -5.48 3.20 -14.12
C ALA A 447 -5.48 2.29 -12.89
N ILE A 448 -4.53 2.53 -11.99
CA ILE A 448 -4.16 1.61 -10.91
C ILE A 448 -4.36 2.31 -9.57
N TYR A 449 -5.14 1.70 -8.69
CA TYR A 449 -5.57 2.34 -7.45
C TYR A 449 -5.54 1.38 -6.28
N SER A 450 -5.02 1.83 -5.12
CA SER A 450 -5.12 1.00 -3.91
C SER A 450 -6.55 0.96 -3.41
N VAL A 451 -7.00 -0.25 -3.10
CA VAL A 451 -8.25 -0.56 -2.40
C VAL A 451 -7.97 -1.47 -1.20
N ARG A 452 -6.73 -1.42 -0.68
CA ARG A 452 -6.22 -2.27 0.40
C ARG A 452 -7.15 -2.33 1.59
N ASP A 453 -7.56 -1.18 2.11
CA ASP A 453 -8.38 -1.12 3.34
C ASP A 453 -9.77 -1.72 3.14
N THR A 454 -10.37 -1.51 1.97
CA THR A 454 -11.68 -2.09 1.63
C THR A 454 -11.59 -3.61 1.51
N VAL A 455 -10.55 -4.12 0.83
CA VAL A 455 -10.32 -5.57 0.69
C VAL A 455 -9.96 -6.22 2.03
N GLN A 456 -9.11 -5.59 2.85
CA GLN A 456 -8.82 -6.07 4.21
C GLN A 456 -10.11 -6.13 5.04
N GLY A 457 -10.95 -5.10 4.95
CA GLY A 457 -12.25 -5.09 5.61
C GLY A 457 -13.13 -6.29 5.22
N TRP A 458 -13.11 -6.74 3.96
CA TRP A 458 -13.84 -7.94 3.53
C TRP A 458 -13.28 -9.23 4.14
N ILE A 459 -11.97 -9.34 4.26
CA ILE A 459 -11.30 -10.48 4.92
C ILE A 459 -11.63 -10.52 6.41
N ASP A 460 -11.74 -9.34 7.02
CA ASP A 460 -12.12 -9.17 8.43
C ASP A 460 -13.64 -9.38 8.67
N GLY A 461 -14.41 -9.68 7.61
CA GLY A 461 -15.81 -10.09 7.68
C GLY A 461 -16.84 -9.03 7.29
N ASN A 462 -16.42 -7.85 6.81
CA ASN A 462 -17.37 -6.88 6.23
C ASN A 462 -17.96 -7.46 4.93
N PRO A 463 -19.24 -7.16 4.62
CA PRO A 463 -19.82 -7.59 3.37
C PRO A 463 -19.12 -6.92 2.17
N ASN A 464 -18.94 -7.71 1.11
CA ASN A 464 -18.45 -7.22 -0.17
C ASN A 464 -19.63 -6.84 -1.06
N PHE A 465 -19.79 -5.55 -1.33
CA PHE A 465 -20.75 -5.02 -2.31
C PHE A 465 -20.07 -4.34 -3.50
N GLY A 466 -18.74 -4.45 -3.60
CA GLY A 466 -17.95 -3.76 -4.62
C GLY A 466 -17.87 -2.24 -4.43
N TRP A 467 -17.74 -1.52 -5.53
CA TRP A 467 -17.53 -0.09 -5.58
C TRP A 467 -18.46 0.60 -6.58
N VAL A 468 -18.71 1.89 -6.35
CA VAL A 468 -19.25 2.81 -7.33
C VAL A 468 -18.17 3.82 -7.75
N ILE A 469 -18.11 4.08 -9.05
CA ILE A 469 -17.24 5.04 -9.71
C ILE A 469 -18.10 6.22 -10.14
N THR A 470 -17.72 7.43 -9.71
CA THR A 470 -18.46 8.67 -9.93
C THR A 470 -17.53 9.79 -10.35
N THR A 471 -18.10 10.88 -10.87
CA THR A 471 -17.39 12.13 -11.16
C THR A 471 -18.30 13.31 -10.87
N GLU A 472 -17.72 14.43 -10.48
CA GLU A 472 -18.40 15.73 -10.44
C GLU A 472 -18.14 16.56 -11.70
N GLY A 473 -17.20 16.12 -12.54
CA GLY A 473 -16.81 16.82 -13.75
C GLY A 473 -17.64 16.43 -14.96
N THR A 474 -17.60 17.31 -15.94
CA THR A 474 -18.41 17.29 -17.17
C THR A 474 -17.66 16.67 -18.36
N ASP A 475 -16.60 15.92 -18.08
CA ASP A 475 -15.72 15.30 -19.06
C ASP A 475 -15.76 13.79 -18.81
N ASP A 476 -16.13 13.03 -19.82
CA ASP A 476 -16.44 11.62 -19.65
C ASP A 476 -15.18 10.77 -19.52
N TRP A 477 -15.20 9.83 -18.57
CA TRP A 477 -14.27 8.71 -18.58
C TRP A 477 -14.94 7.47 -19.12
N ARG A 478 -14.28 6.82 -20.08
CA ARG A 478 -14.74 5.57 -20.70
C ARG A 478 -13.85 4.43 -20.27
N LEU A 479 -14.40 3.54 -19.45
CA LEU A 479 -13.68 2.37 -18.96
C LEU A 479 -14.07 1.10 -19.71
N LEU A 480 -13.10 0.21 -19.90
CA LEU A 480 -13.33 -1.13 -20.47
C LEU A 480 -13.90 -2.06 -19.40
N ALA A 481 -15.05 -2.67 -19.70
CA ALA A 481 -15.80 -3.55 -18.82
C ALA A 481 -15.40 -5.02 -18.98
N SER A 482 -15.90 -5.90 -18.10
CA SER A 482 -15.55 -7.33 -18.12
C SER A 482 -15.95 -8.06 -19.42
N GLU A 483 -16.84 -7.47 -20.23
CA GLU A 483 -17.26 -7.99 -21.54
C GLU A 483 -16.30 -7.68 -22.69
N VAL A 484 -15.27 -6.83 -22.48
CA VAL A 484 -14.32 -6.55 -23.56
C VAL A 484 -13.68 -7.85 -24.07
N ALA A 485 -13.51 -7.97 -25.38
CA ALA A 485 -13.08 -9.22 -26.01
C ALA A 485 -11.65 -9.65 -25.60
N THR A 486 -10.77 -8.67 -25.39
CA THR A 486 -9.38 -8.86 -24.99
C THR A 486 -9.31 -9.00 -23.47
N GLN A 487 -8.97 -10.20 -22.96
CA GLN A 487 -9.03 -10.50 -21.53
C GLN A 487 -8.13 -9.58 -20.70
N GLU A 488 -6.96 -9.23 -21.23
CA GLU A 488 -5.94 -8.44 -20.56
C GLU A 488 -6.39 -7.01 -20.27
N LEU A 489 -7.38 -6.49 -21.01
CA LEU A 489 -7.91 -5.15 -20.84
C LEU A 489 -9.08 -5.06 -19.86
N ARG A 490 -9.60 -6.20 -19.39
CA ARG A 490 -10.74 -6.27 -18.46
C ARG A 490 -10.34 -5.75 -17.07
N PRO A 491 -11.29 -5.24 -16.28
CA PRO A 491 -11.01 -4.86 -14.90
C PRO A 491 -10.40 -6.01 -14.10
N MET A 492 -9.43 -5.69 -13.27
CA MET A 492 -8.72 -6.67 -12.46
C MET A 492 -8.53 -6.15 -11.04
N LEU A 493 -8.64 -7.07 -10.08
CA LEU A 493 -8.23 -6.86 -8.71
C LEU A 493 -6.99 -7.73 -8.45
N GLU A 494 -5.84 -7.10 -8.24
CA GLU A 494 -4.59 -7.77 -7.86
C GLU A 494 -4.36 -7.58 -6.36
N ILE A 495 -4.24 -8.68 -5.62
CA ILE A 495 -4.10 -8.64 -4.17
C ILE A 495 -2.84 -9.40 -3.78
N THR A 496 -1.92 -8.71 -3.13
CA THR A 496 -0.75 -9.34 -2.51
C THR A 496 -0.93 -9.37 -1.01
N TYR A 497 -0.76 -10.55 -0.43
CA TYR A 497 -0.96 -10.79 0.99
C TYR A 497 0.15 -11.65 1.56
N TRP A 498 0.39 -11.46 2.84
CA TRP A 498 1.17 -12.40 3.62
C TRP A 498 0.33 -13.65 3.77
N ASN A 499 0.85 -14.78 3.31
CA ASN A 499 0.21 -16.05 3.61
C ASN A 499 0.27 -16.20 5.13
N THR A 500 -0.84 -15.99 5.83
CA THR A 500 -0.94 -16.40 7.22
C THR A 500 -1.07 -17.90 7.14
N GLY A 501 0.04 -18.61 7.40
CA GLY A 501 0.05 -20.06 7.49
C GLY A 501 -0.95 -20.56 8.55
N LEU A 502 -0.83 -21.82 8.93
CA LEU A 502 -1.53 -22.29 10.13
C LEU A 502 -1.22 -21.36 11.32
N PRO A 503 -2.14 -21.08 12.25
CA PRO A 503 -1.79 -20.32 13.44
C PRO A 503 -0.54 -20.94 14.11
N GLY A 504 0.54 -20.15 14.25
CA GLY A 504 1.86 -20.60 14.74
C GLY A 504 2.88 -20.99 13.67
N ASP A 505 2.51 -21.01 12.39
CA ASP A 505 3.41 -21.11 11.24
C ASP A 505 3.79 -19.68 10.82
N PHE A 506 4.90 -19.20 11.39
CA PHE A 506 5.36 -17.81 11.26
C PHE A 506 6.18 -17.58 10.00
N ASN A 507 6.74 -18.63 9.40
CA ASN A 507 7.44 -18.56 8.12
C ASN A 507 6.52 -18.84 6.90
N ALA A 508 5.28 -19.28 7.16
CA ALA A 508 4.23 -19.62 6.20
C ALA A 508 4.62 -20.72 5.20
N ASP A 509 5.44 -21.69 5.63
CA ASP A 509 5.85 -22.84 4.81
C ASP A 509 4.83 -24.00 4.82
N GLY A 510 3.75 -23.85 5.60
CA GLY A 510 2.68 -24.83 5.75
C GLY A 510 2.90 -25.82 6.89
N SER A 511 3.98 -25.66 7.67
CA SER A 511 4.32 -26.49 8.82
C SER A 511 4.52 -25.64 10.07
N ILE A 512 4.09 -26.13 11.22
CA ILE A 512 4.45 -25.55 12.52
C ILE A 512 5.65 -26.34 13.04
N ASP A 513 6.85 -25.80 12.97
CA ASP A 513 8.10 -26.51 13.25
C ASP A 513 9.16 -25.70 14.03
N LEU A 514 10.40 -26.21 14.06
CA LEU A 514 11.50 -25.57 14.79
C LEU A 514 11.81 -24.15 14.27
N THR A 515 11.56 -23.89 12.99
CA THR A 515 11.78 -22.58 12.39
C THR A 515 10.86 -21.54 13.03
N ASP A 516 9.60 -21.89 13.27
CA ASP A 516 8.62 -20.98 13.83
C ASP A 516 8.88 -20.66 15.29
N VAL A 517 9.11 -21.67 16.13
CA VAL A 517 9.40 -21.41 17.55
C VAL A 517 10.68 -20.59 17.72
N ASN A 518 11.67 -20.78 16.85
CA ASN A 518 12.87 -19.95 16.85
C ASN A 518 12.60 -18.51 16.39
N LEU A 519 11.67 -18.28 15.45
CA LEU A 519 11.22 -16.93 15.08
C LEU A 519 10.52 -16.24 16.25
N LEU A 520 9.69 -16.95 17.00
CA LEU A 520 9.05 -16.43 18.20
C LEU A 520 10.06 -16.09 19.30
N SER A 521 11.02 -16.96 19.59
CA SER A 521 12.10 -16.67 20.54
C SER A 521 12.89 -15.42 20.14
N ARG A 522 13.16 -15.22 18.84
CA ARG A 522 13.79 -13.99 18.33
C ARG A 522 12.91 -12.76 18.52
N GLY A 523 11.60 -12.90 18.33
CA GLY A 523 10.61 -11.85 18.63
C GLY A 523 10.62 -11.44 20.10
N MET A 524 10.64 -12.42 21.01
CA MET A 524 10.72 -12.20 22.45
C MET A 524 11.99 -11.45 22.88
N ARG A 525 13.07 -11.56 22.10
CA ARG A 525 14.33 -10.82 22.30
C ARG A 525 14.37 -9.46 21.61
N GLY A 526 13.32 -9.08 20.88
CA GLY A 526 13.24 -7.84 20.12
C GLY A 526 14.13 -7.83 18.87
N GLU A 527 14.59 -8.99 18.39
CA GLU A 527 15.35 -9.10 17.14
C GLU A 527 14.46 -9.01 15.90
N ILE A 528 13.17 -9.32 16.07
CA ILE A 528 12.12 -9.25 15.06
C ILE A 528 10.92 -8.60 15.73
N VAL A 529 10.28 -7.65 15.05
CA VAL A 529 9.01 -7.07 15.50
C VAL A 529 7.94 -7.39 14.48
N ASP A 530 7.08 -8.36 14.81
CA ASP A 530 6.06 -8.84 13.88
C ASP A 530 4.81 -9.26 14.66
N GLY A 531 3.67 -8.60 14.38
CA GLY A 531 2.43 -8.79 15.11
C GLY A 531 1.83 -10.20 15.03
N ILE A 532 2.27 -11.08 14.11
CA ILE A 532 1.82 -12.49 14.14
C ILE A 532 2.39 -13.25 15.33
N LEU A 533 3.54 -12.82 15.85
CA LEU A 533 4.22 -13.47 16.96
C LEU A 533 3.45 -13.24 18.27
N ASP A 534 2.64 -12.18 18.32
CA ASP A 534 1.69 -11.89 19.40
C ASP A 534 0.43 -12.75 19.20
N LEU A 535 0.50 -13.99 19.67
CA LEU A 535 -0.56 -14.98 19.56
C LEU A 535 -1.74 -14.68 20.49
N ASN A 536 -1.53 -13.83 21.51
CA ASN A 536 -2.53 -13.48 22.49
C ASN A 536 -3.15 -12.07 22.32
N ALA A 537 -2.61 -11.29 21.38
CA ALA A 537 -3.01 -9.94 21.00
C ALA A 537 -2.89 -8.90 22.13
N ASP A 538 -1.88 -9.01 23.00
CA ASP A 538 -1.60 -8.03 24.06
C ASP A 538 -0.55 -6.97 23.70
N GLY A 539 0.02 -7.06 22.50
CA GLY A 539 1.03 -6.16 21.96
C GLY A 539 2.45 -6.47 22.43
N LEU A 540 2.69 -7.60 23.10
CA LEU A 540 4.01 -8.06 23.52
C LEU A 540 4.32 -9.41 22.88
N PHE A 541 5.60 -9.69 22.62
CA PHE A 541 6.06 -11.03 22.25
C PHE A 541 6.71 -11.62 23.48
N ASP A 542 6.00 -12.47 24.22
CA ASP A 542 6.46 -12.96 25.51
C ASP A 542 6.13 -14.43 25.76
N MET A 543 6.34 -14.83 27.02
CA MET A 543 6.15 -16.22 27.44
C MET A 543 4.69 -16.70 27.30
N ASN A 544 3.71 -15.79 27.25
CA ASN A 544 2.32 -16.14 27.00
C ASN A 544 2.15 -16.63 25.55
N ASP A 545 2.78 -15.96 24.59
CA ASP A 545 2.75 -16.37 23.18
C ASP A 545 3.47 -17.70 22.99
N LEU A 546 4.66 -17.84 23.57
CA LEU A 546 5.41 -19.11 23.48
C LEU A 546 4.64 -20.26 24.15
N THR A 547 3.87 -19.99 25.21
CA THR A 547 2.98 -20.99 25.81
C THR A 547 1.85 -21.40 24.87
N ILE A 548 1.19 -20.45 24.20
CA ILE A 548 0.14 -20.73 23.20
C ILE A 548 0.72 -21.55 22.05
N TRP A 549 1.89 -21.14 21.54
CA TRP A 549 2.56 -21.84 20.45
C TRP A 549 2.85 -23.30 20.80
N VAL A 550 3.47 -23.54 21.96
CA VAL A 550 3.87 -24.89 22.39
C VAL A 550 2.65 -25.76 22.69
N HIS A 551 1.66 -25.24 23.43
CA HIS A 551 0.57 -26.05 23.97
C HIS A 551 -0.63 -26.19 23.06
N ASP A 552 -1.04 -25.10 22.43
CA ASP A 552 -2.32 -25.03 21.73
C ASP A 552 -2.13 -25.26 20.23
N LEU A 553 -1.05 -24.70 19.65
CA LEU A 553 -0.78 -24.75 18.21
C LEU A 553 0.04 -25.98 17.83
N LYS A 554 1.26 -26.12 18.37
CA LYS A 554 2.13 -27.28 18.11
C LYS A 554 1.70 -28.54 18.85
N GLN A 555 0.99 -28.38 19.97
CA GLN A 555 0.54 -29.47 20.84
C GLN A 555 1.70 -30.35 21.32
N THR A 556 2.72 -29.71 21.87
CA THR A 556 3.86 -30.38 22.50
C THR A 556 4.14 -29.83 23.91
N TRP A 557 5.23 -30.28 24.52
CA TRP A 557 5.70 -29.92 25.85
C TRP A 557 6.95 -29.04 25.76
N PHE A 558 7.11 -28.15 26.73
CA PHE A 558 8.43 -27.59 27.01
C PHE A 558 9.36 -28.75 27.36
N GLY A 559 10.51 -28.83 26.70
CA GLY A 559 11.41 -29.98 26.82
C GLY A 559 11.47 -30.91 25.60
N ASP A 560 10.48 -30.87 24.71
CA ASP A 560 10.48 -31.65 23.47
C ASP A 560 11.38 -30.97 22.41
N ALA A 561 12.66 -31.32 22.40
CA ALA A 561 13.68 -30.68 21.57
C ALA A 561 13.50 -30.95 20.07
N ASN A 562 12.85 -32.06 19.68
CA ASN A 562 12.67 -32.45 18.28
C ASN A 562 11.23 -32.26 17.76
N LEU A 563 10.33 -31.80 18.63
CA LEU A 563 8.94 -31.51 18.35
C LEU A 563 8.10 -32.74 17.89
N ASP A 564 8.42 -33.95 18.36
CA ASP A 564 7.67 -35.19 18.06
C ASP A 564 6.37 -35.37 18.89
N GLY A 565 6.12 -34.40 19.78
CA GLY A 565 4.99 -34.31 20.69
C GLY A 565 5.28 -34.83 22.10
N GLN A 566 6.50 -35.30 22.38
CA GLN A 566 6.87 -35.96 23.63
C GLN A 566 8.12 -35.36 24.23
N PHE A 567 8.09 -35.10 25.54
CA PHE A 567 9.31 -34.79 26.31
C PHE A 567 9.83 -36.06 26.99
N THR A 568 10.96 -36.59 26.51
CA THR A 568 11.55 -37.85 26.97
C THR A 568 13.03 -37.71 27.35
N SER A 569 13.61 -38.77 27.88
CA SER A 569 15.07 -38.88 28.05
C SER A 569 15.86 -38.72 26.75
N ALA A 570 15.28 -39.00 25.57
CA ALA A 570 15.97 -38.81 24.30
C ALA A 570 16.22 -37.32 23.99
N ASP A 571 15.26 -36.46 24.31
CA ASP A 571 15.34 -35.01 24.12
C ASP A 571 16.40 -34.40 25.03
N VAL A 572 16.40 -34.80 26.30
CA VAL A 572 17.43 -34.40 27.28
C VAL A 572 18.83 -34.81 26.79
N VAL A 573 18.99 -36.03 26.28
CA VAL A 573 20.28 -36.49 25.75
C VAL A 573 20.68 -35.69 24.51
N ALA A 574 19.75 -35.33 23.63
CA ALA A 574 20.02 -34.56 22.41
C ALA A 574 20.51 -33.15 22.74
N VAL A 575 19.84 -32.42 23.63
CA VAL A 575 20.26 -31.05 24.00
C VAL A 575 21.61 -31.04 24.74
N PHE A 576 21.93 -32.06 25.55
CA PHE A 576 23.27 -32.14 26.15
C PHE A 576 24.37 -32.49 25.13
N GLN A 577 24.02 -33.08 23.99
CA GLN A 577 24.98 -33.35 22.91
C GLN A 577 25.30 -32.10 22.08
N SER A 578 24.46 -31.05 22.11
CA SER A 578 24.77 -29.76 21.47
C SER A 578 25.99 -29.09 22.12
N GLY A 579 26.21 -29.35 23.42
CA GLY A 579 27.33 -28.82 24.18
C GLY A 579 27.13 -27.37 24.65
N GLN A 580 25.91 -26.84 24.58
CA GLN A 580 25.60 -25.44 24.88
C GLN A 580 25.06 -25.21 26.31
N TYR A 581 24.89 -26.27 27.10
CA TYR A 581 24.42 -26.15 28.49
C TYR A 581 25.40 -25.39 29.36
N GLU A 582 25.02 -24.21 29.84
CA GLU A 582 25.82 -23.35 30.73
C GLU A 582 27.25 -23.11 30.17
N ASP A 583 27.36 -22.84 28.85
CA ASP A 583 28.64 -22.70 28.15
C ASP A 583 29.25 -21.27 28.16
N GLU A 584 28.51 -20.31 28.73
CA GLU A 584 28.85 -18.88 28.82
C GLU A 584 28.91 -18.15 27.44
N ILE A 585 28.36 -18.73 26.38
CA ILE A 585 28.27 -18.11 25.05
C ILE A 585 26.84 -17.60 24.82
N ALA A 586 26.66 -16.29 24.94
CA ALA A 586 25.35 -15.67 24.78
C ALA A 586 24.77 -15.87 23.36
N LEU A 587 23.46 -16.12 23.29
CA LEU A 587 22.62 -16.16 22.09
C LEU A 587 23.05 -17.20 21.05
N ASN A 588 23.64 -18.32 21.49
CA ASN A 588 24.05 -19.41 20.59
C ASN A 588 23.08 -20.58 20.53
N SER A 589 22.03 -20.58 21.37
CA SER A 589 21.10 -21.69 21.53
C SER A 589 19.78 -21.47 20.80
N THR A 590 19.27 -22.54 20.19
CA THR A 590 17.92 -22.62 19.63
C THR A 590 17.05 -23.55 20.48
N TRP A 591 15.76 -23.65 20.16
CA TRP A 591 14.85 -24.61 20.81
C TRP A 591 15.40 -26.05 20.80
N ALA A 592 15.99 -26.47 19.67
CA ALA A 592 16.55 -27.81 19.50
C ALA A 592 17.84 -28.02 20.31
N ASP A 593 18.52 -26.95 20.71
CA ASP A 593 19.73 -26.97 21.53
C ASP A 593 19.43 -26.87 23.03
N GLY A 594 18.19 -26.53 23.39
CA GLY A 594 17.70 -26.49 24.77
C GLY A 594 17.16 -25.13 25.26
N ASP A 595 17.14 -24.10 24.41
CA ASP A 595 16.53 -22.80 24.72
C ASP A 595 14.99 -22.90 24.67
N TRP A 596 14.40 -23.43 25.73
CA TRP A 596 12.95 -23.62 25.84
C TRP A 596 12.23 -22.40 26.41
N ASN A 597 12.97 -21.42 26.93
CA ASN A 597 12.42 -20.17 27.45
C ASN A 597 12.53 -18.99 26.46
N GLY A 598 13.31 -19.15 25.39
CA GLY A 598 13.43 -18.20 24.28
C GLY A 598 14.48 -17.09 24.49
N ASP A 599 15.28 -17.13 25.56
CA ASP A 599 16.29 -16.11 25.86
C ASP A 599 17.60 -16.27 25.07
N GLY A 600 17.71 -17.32 24.25
CA GLY A 600 18.85 -17.58 23.36
C GLY A 600 19.97 -18.39 24.01
N ASP A 601 19.80 -18.85 25.25
CA ASP A 601 20.82 -19.57 26.02
C ASP A 601 20.26 -20.85 26.64
N PHE A 602 20.97 -21.98 26.52
CA PHE A 602 20.57 -23.21 27.20
C PHE A 602 21.10 -23.26 28.64
N THR A 603 20.22 -23.01 29.63
CA THR A 603 20.60 -22.93 31.05
C THR A 603 19.74 -23.82 31.96
N SER A 604 20.06 -23.80 33.24
CA SER A 604 19.23 -24.42 34.28
C SER A 604 17.79 -23.88 34.31
N ARG A 605 17.54 -22.66 33.79
CA ARG A 605 16.19 -22.05 33.77
C ARG A 605 15.27 -22.76 32.79
N ASP A 606 15.80 -23.19 31.65
CA ASP A 606 15.08 -23.96 30.63
C ASP A 606 14.64 -25.32 31.17
N PHE A 607 15.54 -26.01 31.89
CA PHE A 607 15.18 -27.25 32.55
C PHE A 607 14.09 -27.06 33.59
N VAL A 608 14.18 -26.00 34.40
CA VAL A 608 13.14 -25.72 35.38
C VAL A 608 11.80 -25.50 34.69
N LEU A 609 11.77 -24.74 33.59
CA LEU A 609 10.56 -24.53 32.79
C LEU A 609 10.00 -25.86 32.23
N ALA A 610 10.83 -26.65 31.55
CA ALA A 610 10.42 -27.93 30.95
C ALA A 610 9.89 -28.94 31.98
N PHE A 611 10.54 -29.06 33.14
CA PHE A 611 10.07 -29.95 34.20
C PHE A 611 8.85 -29.40 34.95
N GLN A 612 8.68 -28.08 35.02
CA GLN A 612 7.47 -27.45 35.59
C GLN A 612 6.23 -27.63 34.71
N ASP A 613 6.39 -27.64 33.38
CA ASP A 613 5.31 -27.99 32.43
C ASP A 613 4.79 -29.42 32.66
N GLY A 614 5.64 -30.31 33.20
CA GLY A 614 5.21 -31.60 33.76
C GLY A 614 4.99 -32.72 32.74
N GLY A 615 5.44 -32.51 31.49
CA GLY A 615 5.31 -33.43 30.35
C GLY A 615 6.29 -34.61 30.33
N TYR A 616 7.32 -34.59 31.17
CA TYR A 616 8.40 -35.58 31.13
C TYR A 616 7.89 -37.03 31.26
N GLU A 617 8.15 -37.85 30.24
CA GLU A 617 7.75 -39.26 30.15
C GLU A 617 6.22 -39.47 30.28
N ARG A 618 5.42 -38.46 29.94
CA ARG A 618 3.94 -38.54 29.91
C ARG A 618 3.37 -39.01 28.57
N GLY A 619 4.20 -39.11 27.54
CA GLY A 619 3.78 -39.40 26.17
C GLY A 619 3.26 -38.16 25.45
N ARG A 620 2.62 -38.36 24.28
CA ARG A 620 2.18 -37.25 23.43
C ARG A 620 1.18 -36.34 24.14
N ARG A 621 1.40 -35.03 24.08
CA ARG A 621 0.40 -34.08 24.56
C ARG A 621 -0.88 -34.27 23.75
N THR A 622 -2.01 -34.42 24.45
CA THR A 622 -3.32 -34.60 23.83
C THR A 622 -4.27 -33.60 24.46
N VAL A 623 -4.79 -32.68 23.66
CA VAL A 623 -5.86 -31.79 24.10
C VAL A 623 -7.19 -32.43 23.70
N MET A 624 -8.16 -32.48 24.61
CA MET A 624 -9.53 -32.82 24.21
C MET A 624 -10.03 -31.73 23.25
N PRO A 625 -10.65 -32.07 22.10
CA PRO A 625 -11.13 -31.06 21.17
C PRO A 625 -12.11 -30.11 21.89
N VAL A 626 -11.81 -28.82 21.81
CA VAL A 626 -12.73 -27.74 22.22
C VAL A 626 -14.00 -27.90 21.37
N PRO A 627 -15.21 -28.01 21.96
CA PRO A 627 -16.43 -27.97 21.18
C PRO A 627 -16.50 -26.59 20.50
N GLU A 628 -16.67 -26.57 19.18
CA GLU A 628 -16.92 -25.34 18.42
C GLU A 628 -17.97 -24.47 19.12
N PRO A 629 -17.88 -23.12 19.06
CA PRO A 629 -18.91 -22.26 19.60
C PRO A 629 -20.23 -22.66 18.94
N LEU A 630 -21.18 -23.14 19.73
CA LEU A 630 -22.52 -23.49 19.27
C LEU A 630 -23.09 -22.29 18.53
N GLY A 631 -23.10 -22.38 17.19
CA GLY A 631 -23.85 -21.47 16.34
C GLY A 631 -25.26 -21.34 16.91
N ALA A 632 -25.69 -20.10 17.12
CA ALA A 632 -26.97 -19.76 17.68
C ALA A 632 -28.10 -20.34 16.81
N ALA A 633 -28.57 -21.55 17.15
CA ALA A 633 -29.82 -22.10 16.66
C ALA A 633 -30.93 -21.80 17.69
N PRO A 634 -32.10 -21.27 17.29
CA PRO A 634 -33.12 -20.84 18.23
C PRO A 634 -33.82 -22.07 18.83
N LEU A 635 -33.77 -22.16 20.16
CA LEU A 635 -34.46 -23.19 20.95
C LEU A 635 -35.96 -22.90 20.98
N LEU A 636 -36.68 -23.38 19.97
CA LEU A 636 -38.14 -23.48 19.92
C LEU A 636 -38.55 -24.93 20.18
N ALA A 637 -38.83 -25.28 21.45
CA ALA A 637 -39.90 -26.22 21.85
C ALA A 637 -39.76 -26.69 23.31
N GLY A 638 -40.87 -26.61 24.05
CA GLY A 638 -41.33 -27.72 24.89
C GLY A 638 -40.98 -27.71 26.37
N LEU A 639 -41.77 -27.01 27.18
CA LEU A 639 -41.88 -27.26 28.62
C LEU A 639 -43.25 -27.91 28.91
N PRO A 640 -43.31 -29.13 29.49
CA PRO A 640 -44.56 -29.72 29.94
C PRO A 640 -44.93 -29.30 31.37
N LEU A 641 -46.23 -29.23 31.58
CA LEU A 641 -46.99 -29.08 32.84
C LEU A 641 -46.47 -29.91 34.02
N LEU A 642 -46.55 -29.30 35.22
CA LEU A 642 -47.02 -29.78 36.56
C LEU A 642 -46.41 -28.83 37.61
N THR A 643 -47.03 -28.29 38.66
CA THR A 643 -48.27 -28.54 39.41
C THR A 643 -48.61 -27.29 40.24
N THR A 644 -49.87 -26.88 40.17
CA THR A 644 -50.81 -26.58 41.26
C THR A 644 -50.35 -25.97 42.62
N PHE A 645 -51.11 -24.93 42.99
CA PHE A 645 -51.71 -24.60 44.29
C PHE A 645 -51.23 -23.35 45.08
N LEU A 646 -52.22 -22.44 45.22
CA LEU A 646 -52.48 -21.45 46.29
C LEU A 646 -52.02 -20.01 45.98
N ARG A 647 -52.75 -18.95 46.31
CA ARG A 647 -54.18 -18.66 46.59
C ARG A 647 -54.22 -17.14 46.80
N LYS A 648 -55.32 -16.47 46.38
CA LYS A 648 -55.82 -15.17 46.90
C LYS A 648 -54.97 -13.91 46.63
N ARG A 649 -55.51 -12.71 46.46
CA ARG A 649 -56.84 -12.15 46.13
C ARG A 649 -56.62 -10.61 46.24
N TRP A 650 -57.15 -9.87 45.26
CA TRP A 650 -57.66 -8.48 45.33
C TRP A 650 -56.57 -7.40 45.28
N SER A 651 -56.70 -6.33 44.49
CA SER A 651 -57.85 -5.68 43.83
C SER A 651 -57.41 -5.01 42.55
#